data_AF-A0A7C5QN34-F1
#
_entry.id   AF-A0A7C5QN34-F1
#
_cell.length_a   1.000
_cell.length_b   1.000
_cell.length_c   1.000
_cell.angle_alpha   90.00
_cell.angle_beta   90.00
_cell.angle_gamma   90.00
#
_symmetry.space_group_name_H-M   'P 1'
#
loop_
_entity.id
_entity.type
_entity.pdbx_description
1 polymer ?
#
loop_
_entity_poly.entity_id
_entity_poly.type
_entity_poly.pdbx_seq_one_letter_code
_entity_poly.pdbx_strand_id
1 'polypeptide(L)'
;MLGLDPATTDFADCAKRVLRNNGATAEARAAALFQLLQEANASANASDLNQMCVSRLPWFNITLTGKLNRQRLNQMCVSRLPWFCTPKGQLAATPKTVVAQQENAMLAIIRDVHEAAPADLKTVAQRLEPGYFVTQFPKQQMTGDEARAEAERLFAACQKKFKELAEYKDGYRQCLDALGPNLSLPRLGRKPKGAYPYAVVFKLMPTNATWECFKRVTASLYKRAQKGVVSPVSADSIADVRTNDEPLFEYFTNLALVRPPGNKDRAVWFEFDLAAFIEAIKSPHQFFQDTIKREQAVAQIKAKLDAMDGQGRAASGEEDALPGFEGDDRITLLRELVTDTLGYLAEADASTSPGGKIEYSIQERTVRGFAEVKRRWRDLVEKGKATEDALLKVLAEEQTEHRDDFGSATLYRELAKPKFQPIWRDPGTQPWHADDPLRAWLEYRELGRELEDKQRPIRFTPVHPVHSPRFFIFPKKKGGGRFGTVHEPGQLRVMAGIVAQTQHGWEPVPVRITYAAPRLRRDQLRDDVETDLESRPWLQPMMQALGLPEPDTADFSNCRVTLQPSAPDDIQLTFPVDVSADKLTTAIGKAARWAKQFNLFPDGDNFYNASLRWPHEKKPSKPPVPWHEALDNFSVLAADLGQRCAGAFARLEVRANDDFAGKPSRFIGETPGKKWRAALVAAGMLRLPGEEQTVWRPGATGPNFHTELSGSRGRMARPHEADDTADLLRAFDCPEESLMPADWRTSLSFPEQNDKLLVAARRYQSRLARLHRWCWFLTDEKKRQTALDEIREAEDMPAADDPQLTDKLRALLLQKQAALPGLLVRLANRILPLRGRSWQWETHPDKADCHLLTQTGPALPDVWIRGQRGLSMQRIEQIEELRRRFQSLNQMQRREIGGKPPIRRDDSIPDCCPDLLDKLDQIKEQRANQAAHMILAEALGLRLAPPPADKRQLRASRDVHGQYVKSREPVDFIVIEDLSRYRSSQGRAPRENSRLMKWCHRAVRDKLRELCEPFGIPVVETPAAYSSRFCSRSGVAGFRAVEVGPGFDREFPWMMLKDREDEGEPVRQLILQVATLNQGRDGKPPRTLLAPLAGGPIFVPIVDKLNGADIQPALAQADINAAINLGLRAIADPRLWSIHPRCRTQRQGDQMLTREKRKFGETGQPLAVHRADGVKPDDTRNPNFFADISGSLPAWESATLDGQHLLSGRCLRSEIKKRQWQRCAEINDRRMNRWMKGE
;
A
#
# COMPACT_ATOMS: atom_id res chain seq x y z
N MET A 1 -0.42 -42.38 42.75
CA MET A 1 -1.70 -42.57 42.02
C MET A 1 -1.65 -43.63 40.92
N LEU A 2 -0.52 -43.89 40.26
CA LEU A 2 -0.42 -44.91 39.19
C LEU A 2 0.17 -46.25 39.64
N GLY A 3 0.44 -46.44 40.94
CA GLY A 3 1.01 -47.70 41.48
C GLY A 3 2.42 -48.01 40.96
N LEU A 4 3.27 -46.99 40.84
CA LEU A 4 4.65 -47.12 40.34
C LEU A 4 5.62 -46.94 41.51
N ASP A 5 6.59 -47.85 41.61
CA ASP A 5 7.69 -47.78 42.55
C ASP A 5 8.93 -47.19 41.83
N PRO A 6 9.38 -45.98 42.19
CA PRO A 6 10.49 -45.31 41.52
C PRO A 6 11.82 -46.06 41.61
N ALA A 7 11.99 -46.96 42.59
CA ALA A 7 13.24 -47.70 42.78
C ALA A 7 13.35 -48.95 41.90
N THR A 8 12.23 -49.43 41.34
CA THR A 8 12.17 -50.73 40.64
C THR A 8 11.53 -50.65 39.25
N THR A 9 10.92 -49.53 38.88
CA THR A 9 10.21 -49.38 37.59
C THR A 9 11.04 -48.54 36.62
N ASP A 10 11.39 -49.11 35.46
CA ASP A 10 12.12 -48.36 34.44
C ASP A 10 11.25 -47.26 33.79
N PHE A 11 11.94 -46.26 33.23
CA PHE A 11 11.32 -45.09 32.63
C PHE A 11 10.35 -45.43 31.48
N ALA A 12 10.64 -46.48 30.70
CA ALA A 12 9.81 -46.89 29.57
C ALA A 12 8.48 -47.50 30.03
N ASP A 13 8.48 -48.27 31.13
CA ASP A 13 7.26 -48.84 31.71
C ASP A 13 6.41 -47.80 32.47
N CYS A 14 7.06 -46.80 33.10
CA CYS A 14 6.38 -45.63 33.65
C CYS A 14 5.66 -44.83 32.55
N ALA A 15 6.34 -44.52 31.44
CA ALA A 15 5.76 -43.81 30.31
C ALA A 15 4.60 -44.59 29.65
N LYS A 16 4.73 -45.90 29.47
CA LYS A 16 3.65 -46.75 28.93
C LYS A 16 2.40 -46.75 29.81
N ARG A 17 2.54 -46.71 31.14
CA ARG A 17 1.40 -46.71 32.07
C ARG A 17 0.71 -45.35 32.18
N VAL A 18 1.44 -44.24 32.08
CA VAL A 18 0.88 -42.89 31.97
C VAL A 18 0.05 -42.73 30.68
N LEU A 19 0.48 -43.38 29.60
CA LEU A 19 -0.15 -43.31 28.29
C LEU A 19 -1.28 -44.34 28.06
N ARG A 20 -1.51 -45.30 28.99
CA ARG A 20 -2.65 -46.23 28.94
C ARG A 20 -3.89 -45.67 29.65
N ASN A 21 -5.07 -46.01 29.16
CA ASN A 21 -6.34 -45.46 29.67
C ASN A 21 -6.80 -46.19 30.94
N ASN A 22 -6.23 -45.81 32.09
CA ASN A 22 -6.42 -46.49 33.38
C ASN A 22 -7.27 -45.68 34.38
N GLY A 23 -8.27 -44.92 33.91
CA GLY A 23 -9.19 -44.18 34.78
C GLY A 23 -8.63 -42.90 35.44
N ALA A 24 -7.38 -42.53 35.18
CA ALA A 24 -6.77 -41.29 35.67
C ALA A 24 -7.31 -40.03 34.93
N THR A 25 -7.49 -38.91 35.64
CA THR A 25 -7.92 -37.64 35.04
C THR A 25 -6.86 -37.06 34.10
N ALA A 26 -7.26 -36.18 33.18
CA ALA A 26 -6.35 -35.57 32.20
C ALA A 26 -5.25 -34.73 32.88
N GLU A 27 -5.59 -34.02 33.97
CA GLU A 27 -4.63 -33.26 34.77
C GLU A 27 -3.60 -34.15 35.48
N ALA A 28 -4.02 -35.29 36.02
CA ALA A 28 -3.10 -36.25 36.64
C ALA A 28 -2.12 -36.85 35.61
N ARG A 29 -2.58 -37.07 34.37
CA ARG A 29 -1.73 -37.52 33.26
C ARG A 29 -0.78 -36.43 32.79
N ALA A 30 -1.25 -35.19 32.67
CA ALA A 30 -0.42 -34.06 32.28
C ALA A 30 0.68 -33.79 33.32
N ALA A 31 0.34 -33.81 34.62
CA ALA A 31 1.31 -33.66 35.70
C ALA A 31 2.36 -34.78 35.71
N ALA A 32 1.94 -36.04 35.56
CA ALA A 32 2.85 -37.19 35.48
C ALA A 32 3.75 -37.15 34.24
N LEU A 33 3.22 -36.69 33.09
CA LEU A 33 3.99 -36.51 31.85
C LEU A 33 5.00 -35.36 31.97
N PHE A 34 4.62 -34.24 32.60
CA PHE A 34 5.52 -33.12 32.86
C PHE A 34 6.67 -33.50 33.80
N GLN A 35 6.38 -34.27 34.85
CA GLN A 35 7.39 -34.76 35.78
C GLN A 35 8.35 -35.76 35.11
N LEU A 36 7.82 -36.70 34.32
CA LEU A 36 8.64 -37.60 33.48
C LEU A 36 9.51 -36.84 32.46
N LEU A 37 9.00 -35.75 31.87
CA LEU A 37 9.75 -34.91 30.94
C LEU A 37 10.86 -34.12 31.64
N GLN A 38 10.64 -33.64 32.87
CA GLN A 38 11.68 -32.99 33.67
C GLN A 38 12.80 -33.97 34.06
N GLU A 39 12.44 -35.19 34.46
CA GLU A 39 13.40 -36.26 34.80
C GLU A 39 14.16 -36.76 33.56
N ALA A 40 13.51 -36.84 32.39
CA ALA A 40 14.16 -37.23 31.14
C ALA A 40 15.17 -36.16 30.64
N ASN A 41 14.85 -34.88 30.82
CA ASN A 41 15.73 -33.76 30.44
C ASN A 41 17.01 -33.69 31.30
N ALA A 42 17.00 -34.32 32.48
CA ALA A 42 18.15 -34.43 33.37
C ALA A 42 19.07 -35.63 33.04
N SER A 43 18.68 -36.52 32.12
CA SER A 43 19.45 -37.71 31.73
C SER A 43 19.83 -37.71 30.24
N ALA A 44 20.95 -38.33 29.87
CA ALA A 44 21.50 -38.34 28.51
C ALA A 44 20.67 -39.13 27.47
N ASN A 45 19.50 -39.68 27.84
CA ASN A 45 18.72 -40.62 27.02
C ASN A 45 17.46 -40.00 26.36
N ALA A 46 17.42 -38.68 26.15
CA ALA A 46 16.30 -37.95 25.53
C ALA A 46 15.92 -38.42 24.10
N SER A 47 16.79 -39.19 23.44
CA SER A 47 16.59 -39.81 22.12
C SER A 47 15.41 -40.80 22.09
N ASP A 48 15.27 -41.64 23.11
CA ASP A 48 14.32 -42.76 23.08
C ASP A 48 12.87 -42.31 23.32
N LEU A 49 12.66 -41.29 24.16
CA LEU A 49 11.34 -40.72 24.40
C LEU A 49 10.78 -40.02 23.15
N ASN A 50 11.65 -39.34 22.39
CA ASN A 50 11.25 -38.73 21.12
C ASN A 50 10.84 -39.77 20.08
N GLN A 51 11.55 -40.90 19.95
CA GLN A 51 11.13 -42.00 19.07
C GLN A 51 9.82 -42.65 19.53
N MET A 52 9.60 -42.81 20.84
CA MET A 52 8.36 -43.37 21.38
C MET A 52 7.15 -42.43 21.18
N CYS A 53 7.33 -41.13 21.42
CA CYS A 53 6.30 -40.11 21.16
C CYS A 53 6.00 -39.96 19.66
N VAL A 54 7.02 -40.02 18.79
CA VAL A 54 6.87 -39.95 17.33
C VAL A 54 6.14 -41.19 16.78
N SER A 55 6.35 -42.38 17.35
CA SER A 55 5.69 -43.60 16.88
C SER A 55 4.26 -43.80 17.39
N ARG A 56 3.88 -43.20 18.54
CA ARG A 56 2.58 -43.42 19.19
C ARG A 56 1.68 -42.17 19.29
N LEU A 57 2.23 -40.97 19.16
CA LEU A 57 1.51 -39.69 19.17
C LEU A 57 1.94 -38.79 17.98
N PRO A 58 1.53 -39.12 16.74
CA PRO A 58 2.04 -38.49 15.53
C PRO A 58 1.77 -36.98 15.39
N TRP A 59 0.90 -36.42 16.25
CA TRP A 59 0.50 -35.01 16.28
C TRP A 59 1.32 -34.15 17.25
N PHE A 60 2.16 -34.76 18.10
CA PHE A 60 2.97 -34.04 19.11
C PHE A 60 4.36 -33.63 18.61
N ASN A 61 4.62 -33.71 17.30
CA ASN A 61 5.93 -33.42 16.73
C ASN A 61 6.17 -31.90 16.56
N ILE A 62 6.24 -31.17 17.67
CA ILE A 62 6.88 -29.86 17.74
C ILE A 62 8.24 -30.11 18.37
N THR A 63 9.27 -30.29 17.53
CA THR A 63 10.64 -30.09 17.99
C THR A 63 10.74 -28.65 18.48
N LEU A 64 10.95 -28.47 19.79
CA LEU A 64 11.10 -27.18 20.47
C LEU A 64 12.34 -26.38 20.03
N THR A 65 13.03 -26.80 18.96
CA THR A 65 14.22 -26.15 18.45
C THR A 65 14.21 -26.12 16.91
N GLY A 66 13.83 -24.95 16.36
CA GLY A 66 14.38 -24.44 15.10
C GLY A 66 13.90 -25.03 13.76
N LYS A 67 13.27 -24.17 12.95
CA LYS A 67 13.04 -24.26 11.48
C LYS A 67 12.18 -25.43 10.98
N LEU A 68 10.88 -25.16 10.77
CA LEU A 68 9.97 -26.02 10.02
C LEU A 68 10.44 -26.23 8.57
N ASN A 69 10.50 -27.48 8.12
CA ASN A 69 10.79 -27.86 6.74
C ASN A 69 9.53 -27.72 5.85
N ARG A 70 9.65 -26.89 4.79
CA ARG A 70 8.64 -26.55 3.77
C ARG A 70 7.99 -27.77 3.10
N GLN A 71 8.74 -28.86 2.89
CA GLN A 71 8.26 -30.05 2.18
C GLN A 71 7.30 -30.90 3.03
N ARG A 72 7.55 -30.97 4.35
CA ARG A 72 6.70 -31.72 5.29
C ARG A 72 5.41 -30.97 5.63
N LEU A 73 5.44 -29.64 5.73
CA LEU A 73 4.23 -28.85 5.97
C LEU A 73 3.30 -28.86 4.74
N ASN A 74 3.85 -28.75 3.52
CA ASN A 74 3.05 -28.89 2.29
C ASN A 74 2.50 -30.32 2.14
N GLN A 75 3.29 -31.36 2.43
CA GLN A 75 2.78 -32.74 2.46
C GLN A 75 1.69 -32.91 3.53
N MET A 76 1.81 -32.27 4.70
CA MET A 76 0.79 -32.32 5.75
C MET A 76 -0.49 -31.56 5.34
N CYS A 77 -0.38 -30.36 4.75
CA CYS A 77 -1.54 -29.61 4.25
C CYS A 77 -2.24 -30.32 3.08
N VAL A 78 -1.48 -30.93 2.17
CA VAL A 78 -2.03 -31.65 1.00
C VAL A 78 -2.60 -33.02 1.41
N SER A 79 -2.01 -33.72 2.39
CA SER A 79 -2.49 -35.04 2.85
C SER A 79 -3.53 -34.98 3.98
N ARG A 80 -3.56 -33.91 4.79
CA ARG A 80 -4.38 -33.83 6.02
C ARG A 80 -5.35 -32.66 6.05
N LEU A 81 -5.40 -31.77 5.06
CA LEU A 81 -6.33 -30.62 5.04
C LEU A 81 -7.10 -30.38 3.73
N PRO A 82 -7.40 -31.37 2.85
CA PRO A 82 -8.14 -31.13 1.60
C PRO A 82 -9.62 -30.70 1.79
N TRP A 83 -10.18 -30.77 3.00
CA TRP A 83 -11.61 -30.55 3.32
C TRP A 83 -11.96 -29.16 3.87
N PHE A 84 -11.04 -28.19 3.87
CA PHE A 84 -11.28 -26.85 4.42
C PHE A 84 -12.26 -25.96 3.62
N CYS A 85 -12.87 -26.49 2.56
CA CYS A 85 -13.91 -25.82 1.78
C CYS A 85 -15.27 -26.51 1.99
N THR A 86 -16.11 -25.93 2.86
CA THR A 86 -17.60 -25.94 2.93
C THR A 86 -18.24 -26.44 4.25
N PRO A 87 -19.41 -25.85 4.65
CA PRO A 87 -19.80 -25.71 6.05
C PRO A 87 -20.80 -26.75 6.59
N LYS A 88 -20.85 -26.79 7.93
CA LYS A 88 -21.66 -27.67 8.79
C LYS A 88 -23.17 -27.59 8.58
N GLY A 89 -23.81 -28.73 8.81
CA GLY A 89 -25.15 -28.83 9.37
C GLY A 89 -25.40 -30.27 9.79
N GLN A 90 -25.88 -30.50 11.01
CA GLN A 90 -26.52 -31.77 11.36
C GLN A 90 -27.74 -31.93 10.47
N LEU A 91 -27.57 -32.65 9.38
CA LEU A 91 -28.64 -33.26 8.64
C LEU A 91 -28.16 -34.67 8.39
N ALA A 92 -29.04 -35.64 8.58
CA ALA A 92 -28.91 -36.96 7.99
C ALA A 92 -29.00 -36.85 6.45
N ALA A 93 -28.23 -35.95 5.84
CA ALA A 93 -28.22 -35.75 4.40
C ALA A 93 -27.63 -37.02 3.80
N THR A 94 -28.50 -37.81 3.20
CA THR A 94 -28.14 -38.89 2.30
C THR A 94 -27.03 -38.40 1.36
N PRO A 95 -25.90 -39.12 1.24
CA PRO A 95 -24.78 -38.68 0.42
C PRO A 95 -25.26 -38.21 -0.96
N LYS A 96 -24.68 -37.14 -1.52
CA LYS A 96 -25.11 -36.61 -2.83
C LYS A 96 -25.08 -37.68 -3.93
N THR A 97 -24.19 -38.67 -3.80
CA THR A 97 -24.13 -39.85 -4.65
C THR A 97 -25.38 -40.72 -4.54
N VAL A 98 -25.85 -40.99 -3.32
CA VAL A 98 -27.09 -41.75 -3.06
C VAL A 98 -28.33 -40.94 -3.45
N VAL A 99 -28.33 -39.62 -3.24
CA VAL A 99 -29.42 -38.73 -3.72
C VAL A 99 -29.47 -38.70 -5.25
N ALA A 100 -28.31 -38.60 -5.92
CA ALA A 100 -28.22 -38.65 -7.38
C ALA A 100 -28.64 -40.03 -7.91
N GLN A 101 -28.24 -41.14 -7.26
CA GLN A 101 -28.70 -42.49 -7.61
C GLN A 101 -30.22 -42.63 -7.44
N GLN A 102 -30.77 -42.14 -6.33
CA GLN A 102 -32.20 -42.12 -6.07
C GLN A 102 -32.95 -41.27 -7.10
N GLU A 103 -32.44 -40.09 -7.44
CA GLU A 103 -33.03 -39.20 -8.43
C GLU A 103 -32.97 -39.80 -9.84
N ASN A 104 -31.86 -40.45 -10.21
CA ASN A 104 -31.73 -41.15 -11.48
C ASN A 104 -32.68 -42.36 -11.56
N ALA A 105 -32.80 -43.14 -10.49
CA ALA A 105 -33.75 -44.26 -10.42
C ALA A 105 -35.21 -43.77 -10.48
N MET A 106 -35.52 -42.65 -9.81
CA MET A 106 -36.82 -41.98 -9.88
C MET A 106 -37.14 -41.51 -11.30
N LEU A 107 -36.20 -40.85 -11.99
CA LEU A 107 -36.41 -40.36 -13.35
C LEU A 107 -36.54 -41.51 -14.36
N ALA A 108 -35.79 -42.60 -14.18
CA ALA A 108 -35.91 -43.80 -15.00
C ALA A 108 -37.31 -44.44 -14.85
N ILE A 109 -37.79 -44.64 -13.62
CA ILE A 109 -39.12 -45.23 -13.42
C ILE A 109 -40.25 -44.28 -13.85
N ILE A 110 -40.07 -42.95 -13.72
CA ILE A 110 -41.04 -41.99 -14.27
C ILE A 110 -41.10 -42.05 -15.80
N ARG A 111 -39.96 -42.26 -16.46
CA ARG A 111 -39.95 -42.48 -17.92
C ARG A 111 -40.75 -43.72 -18.28
N ASP A 112 -40.46 -44.84 -17.63
CA ASP A 112 -41.17 -46.10 -17.82
C ASP A 112 -42.69 -45.96 -17.57
N VAL A 113 -43.10 -45.24 -16.51
CA VAL A 113 -44.52 -45.00 -16.19
C VAL A 113 -45.23 -44.17 -17.25
N HIS A 114 -44.61 -43.14 -17.81
CA HIS A 114 -45.25 -42.30 -18.83
C HIS A 114 -45.28 -42.95 -20.22
N GLU A 115 -44.33 -43.82 -20.50
CA GLU A 115 -44.19 -44.53 -21.79
C GLU A 115 -44.91 -45.89 -21.82
N ALA A 116 -45.39 -46.39 -20.68
CA ALA A 116 -46.11 -47.66 -20.58
C ALA A 116 -47.45 -47.67 -21.33
N ALA A 117 -47.81 -48.82 -21.91
CA ALA A 117 -49.15 -49.06 -22.41
C ALA A 117 -50.09 -49.56 -21.27
N PRO A 118 -51.42 -49.44 -21.41
CA PRO A 118 -52.38 -49.91 -20.39
C PRO A 118 -52.25 -51.39 -20.01
N ALA A 119 -51.73 -52.23 -20.91
CA ALA A 119 -51.48 -53.66 -20.64
C ALA A 119 -50.31 -53.88 -19.66
N ASP A 120 -49.38 -52.92 -19.54
CA ASP A 120 -48.13 -53.06 -18.79
C ASP A 120 -48.19 -52.44 -17.39
N LEU A 121 -49.33 -51.85 -17.01
CA LEU A 121 -49.46 -51.07 -15.77
C LEU A 121 -49.11 -51.87 -14.53
N LYS A 122 -49.49 -53.15 -14.47
CA LYS A 122 -49.19 -54.02 -13.34
C LYS A 122 -47.69 -54.28 -13.20
N THR A 123 -47.00 -54.48 -14.33
CA THR A 123 -45.55 -54.71 -14.37
C THR A 123 -44.77 -53.46 -13.96
N VAL A 124 -45.19 -52.29 -14.45
CA VAL A 124 -44.52 -51.03 -14.12
C VAL A 124 -44.78 -50.62 -12.66
N ALA A 125 -45.99 -50.84 -12.16
CA ALA A 125 -46.33 -50.59 -10.76
C ALA A 125 -45.54 -51.48 -9.78
N GLN A 126 -45.23 -52.73 -10.14
CA GLN A 126 -44.39 -53.61 -9.32
C GLN A 126 -42.95 -53.10 -9.20
N ARG A 127 -42.38 -52.55 -10.30
CA ARG A 127 -41.05 -51.94 -10.32
C ARG A 127 -40.99 -50.56 -9.67
N LEU A 128 -42.13 -49.91 -9.48
CA LEU A 128 -42.22 -48.60 -8.85
C LEU A 128 -41.86 -48.71 -7.38
N GLU A 129 -40.83 -47.98 -6.94
CA GLU A 129 -40.49 -47.90 -5.52
C GLU A 129 -40.89 -46.53 -4.95
N PRO A 130 -41.97 -46.44 -4.14
CA PRO A 130 -42.46 -45.16 -3.64
C PRO A 130 -41.40 -44.40 -2.82
N GLY A 131 -40.47 -45.10 -2.18
CA GLY A 131 -39.34 -44.51 -1.45
C GLY A 131 -38.49 -43.54 -2.27
N TYR A 132 -38.50 -43.63 -3.61
CA TYR A 132 -37.79 -42.69 -4.47
C TYR A 132 -38.38 -41.27 -4.47
N PHE A 133 -39.66 -41.10 -4.10
CA PHE A 133 -40.37 -39.82 -4.13
C PHE A 133 -40.32 -39.05 -2.80
N VAL A 134 -39.43 -39.44 -1.88
CA VAL A 134 -39.18 -38.74 -0.61
C VAL A 134 -37.72 -38.34 -0.49
N THR A 135 -37.44 -37.27 0.26
CA THR A 135 -36.09 -36.67 0.35
C THR A 135 -35.02 -37.62 0.91
N GLN A 136 -35.41 -38.60 1.72
CA GLN A 136 -34.54 -39.66 2.22
C GLN A 136 -35.23 -41.00 2.00
N PHE A 137 -34.54 -41.94 1.36
CA PHE A 137 -35.07 -43.28 1.20
C PHE A 137 -35.34 -43.93 2.58
N PRO A 138 -36.56 -44.40 2.86
CA PRO A 138 -36.91 -44.86 4.21
C PRO A 138 -36.19 -46.16 4.56
N LYS A 139 -35.69 -46.25 5.81
CA LYS A 139 -34.97 -47.43 6.32
C LYS A 139 -35.87 -48.44 7.06
N GLN A 140 -37.09 -48.04 7.37
CA GLN A 140 -38.07 -48.84 8.11
C GLN A 140 -39.36 -48.99 7.29
N GLN A 141 -40.03 -50.12 7.43
CA GLN A 141 -41.30 -50.43 6.80
C GLN A 141 -42.39 -50.53 7.87
N MET A 142 -43.59 -50.09 7.53
CA MET A 142 -44.84 -50.36 8.23
C MET A 142 -45.44 -51.59 7.57
N THR A 143 -46.05 -52.50 8.33
CA THR A 143 -46.69 -53.71 7.78
C THR A 143 -48.10 -53.92 8.36
N GLY A 144 -48.89 -54.75 7.69
CA GLY A 144 -50.23 -55.13 8.16
C GLY A 144 -51.16 -53.93 8.36
N ASP A 145 -51.86 -53.90 9.50
CA ASP A 145 -52.89 -52.88 9.80
C ASP A 145 -52.34 -51.45 9.84
N GLU A 146 -51.10 -51.27 10.26
CA GLU A 146 -50.46 -49.94 10.30
C GLU A 146 -50.22 -49.42 8.87
N ALA A 147 -49.73 -50.28 7.97
CA ALA A 147 -49.56 -49.94 6.56
C ALA A 147 -50.92 -49.72 5.87
N ARG A 148 -51.94 -50.49 6.25
CA ARG A 148 -53.30 -50.35 5.73
C ARG A 148 -53.89 -48.98 6.08
N ALA A 149 -53.81 -48.57 7.34
CA ALA A 149 -54.31 -47.28 7.78
C ALA A 149 -53.63 -46.11 7.02
N GLU A 150 -52.32 -46.21 6.80
CA GLU A 150 -51.58 -45.20 6.04
C GLU A 150 -51.94 -45.22 4.55
N ALA A 151 -52.11 -46.41 3.94
CA ALA A 151 -52.54 -46.55 2.54
C ALA A 151 -53.91 -45.91 2.30
N GLU A 152 -54.89 -46.12 3.19
CA GLU A 152 -56.22 -45.51 3.11
C GLU A 152 -56.14 -43.99 3.30
N ARG A 153 -55.30 -43.51 4.23
CA ARG A 153 -55.07 -42.08 4.46
C ARG A 153 -54.48 -41.40 3.23
N LEU A 154 -53.52 -42.05 2.56
CA LEU A 154 -52.90 -41.54 1.32
C LEU A 154 -53.89 -41.55 0.16
N PHE A 155 -54.72 -42.59 0.03
CA PHE A 155 -55.77 -42.65 -0.99
C PHE A 155 -56.79 -41.52 -0.83
N ALA A 156 -57.27 -41.28 0.40
CA ALA A 156 -58.15 -40.16 0.71
C ALA A 156 -57.50 -38.79 0.38
N ALA A 157 -56.18 -38.66 0.55
CA ALA A 157 -55.45 -37.45 0.15
C ALA A 157 -55.37 -37.29 -1.38
N CYS A 158 -55.21 -38.38 -2.13
CA CYS A 158 -55.26 -38.37 -3.60
C CYS A 158 -56.65 -37.99 -4.12
N GLN A 159 -57.72 -38.53 -3.51
CA GLN A 159 -59.12 -38.22 -3.85
C GLN A 159 -59.46 -36.74 -3.70
N LYS A 160 -58.91 -36.05 -2.69
CA LYS A 160 -59.11 -34.60 -2.53
C LYS A 160 -58.64 -33.79 -3.73
N LYS A 161 -57.61 -34.27 -4.46
CA LYS A 161 -57.07 -33.61 -5.65
C LYS A 161 -57.70 -34.12 -6.95
N PHE A 162 -57.94 -35.42 -7.07
CA PHE A 162 -58.59 -36.04 -8.23
C PHE A 162 -59.87 -36.75 -7.78
N LYS A 163 -60.99 -36.05 -7.94
CA LYS A 163 -62.31 -36.52 -7.49
C LYS A 163 -62.75 -37.80 -8.22
N GLU A 164 -62.26 -38.06 -9.43
CA GLU A 164 -62.48 -39.28 -10.21
C GLU A 164 -62.02 -40.57 -9.48
N LEU A 165 -61.11 -40.46 -8.50
CA LEU A 165 -60.72 -41.60 -7.65
C LEU A 165 -61.77 -41.97 -6.58
N ALA A 166 -62.87 -41.22 -6.45
CA ALA A 166 -63.96 -41.52 -5.52
C ALA A 166 -64.64 -42.86 -5.83
N GLU A 167 -64.85 -43.15 -7.11
CA GLU A 167 -65.53 -44.35 -7.62
C GLU A 167 -64.71 -45.64 -7.39
N TYR A 168 -63.39 -45.49 -7.18
CA TYR A 168 -62.47 -46.61 -6.97
C TYR A 168 -62.18 -46.89 -5.50
N LYS A 169 -62.89 -46.26 -4.56
CA LYS A 169 -62.62 -46.38 -3.12
C LYS A 169 -62.82 -47.81 -2.60
N ASP A 170 -63.91 -48.44 -2.99
CA ASP A 170 -64.21 -49.80 -2.54
C ASP A 170 -63.31 -50.82 -3.24
N GLY A 171 -62.99 -50.61 -4.52
CA GLY A 171 -61.99 -51.40 -5.24
C GLY A 171 -60.59 -51.28 -4.63
N TYR A 172 -60.19 -50.09 -4.18
CA TYR A 172 -58.90 -49.89 -3.50
C TYR A 172 -58.86 -50.63 -2.15
N ARG A 173 -59.96 -50.60 -1.38
CA ARG A 173 -60.07 -51.37 -0.13
C ARG A 173 -59.96 -52.87 -0.38
N GLN A 174 -60.62 -53.39 -1.41
CA GLN A 174 -60.48 -54.79 -1.81
C GLN A 174 -59.03 -55.15 -2.20
N CYS A 175 -58.31 -54.24 -2.87
CA CYS A 175 -56.87 -54.45 -3.14
C CYS A 175 -56.04 -54.51 -1.85
N LEU A 176 -56.34 -53.68 -0.85
CA LEU A 176 -55.67 -53.74 0.45
C LEU A 176 -56.01 -55.02 1.21
N ASP A 177 -57.29 -55.44 1.19
CA ASP A 177 -57.75 -56.71 1.79
C ASP A 177 -57.03 -57.91 1.18
N ALA A 178 -56.87 -57.93 -0.15
CA ALA A 178 -56.18 -59.00 -0.85
C ALA A 178 -54.67 -59.08 -0.51
N LEU A 179 -54.05 -57.96 -0.12
CA LEU A 179 -52.65 -57.93 0.33
C LEU A 179 -52.52 -58.33 1.80
N GLY A 180 -53.53 -58.06 2.63
CA GLY A 180 -53.64 -58.52 4.02
C GLY A 180 -52.36 -58.27 4.84
N PRO A 181 -51.81 -59.29 5.55
CA PRO A 181 -50.61 -59.13 6.37
C PRO A 181 -49.34 -58.85 5.56
N ASN A 182 -49.36 -59.09 4.23
CA ASN A 182 -48.23 -58.83 3.34
C ASN A 182 -48.17 -57.38 2.84
N LEU A 183 -49.15 -56.54 3.20
CA LEU A 183 -49.10 -55.12 2.89
C LEU A 183 -47.94 -54.46 3.65
N SER A 184 -47.03 -53.83 2.90
CA SER A 184 -45.86 -53.16 3.44
C SER A 184 -45.68 -51.79 2.79
N LEU A 185 -45.51 -50.75 3.61
CA LEU A 185 -45.27 -49.38 3.16
C LEU A 185 -44.10 -48.73 3.90
N PRO A 186 -43.31 -47.87 3.25
CA PRO A 186 -42.19 -47.21 3.91
C PRO A 186 -42.64 -46.29 5.07
N ARG A 187 -42.04 -46.42 6.26
CA ARG A 187 -42.36 -45.55 7.41
C ARG A 187 -41.72 -44.18 7.23
N LEU A 188 -42.53 -43.12 7.16
CA LEU A 188 -42.06 -41.75 6.96
C LEU A 188 -42.08 -40.94 8.27
N GLY A 189 -40.96 -40.32 8.62
CA GLY A 189 -40.86 -39.44 9.81
C GLY A 189 -41.55 -38.07 9.67
N ARG A 190 -42.07 -37.73 8.48
CA ARG A 190 -42.82 -36.49 8.18
C ARG A 190 -43.96 -36.80 7.20
N LYS A 191 -45.03 -36.00 7.23
CA LYS A 191 -46.18 -36.16 6.31
C LYS A 191 -45.73 -36.05 4.85
N PRO A 192 -45.96 -37.06 3.99
CA PRO A 192 -45.57 -37.00 2.59
C PRO A 192 -46.36 -35.94 1.83
N LYS A 193 -45.68 -35.22 0.94
CA LYS A 193 -46.25 -34.25 -0.01
C LYS A 193 -45.76 -34.58 -1.43
N GLY A 194 -46.40 -34.00 -2.45
CA GLY A 194 -45.97 -34.16 -3.84
C GLY A 194 -46.40 -35.49 -4.46
N ALA A 195 -45.50 -36.18 -5.17
CA ALA A 195 -45.81 -37.37 -5.97
C ALA A 195 -45.92 -38.67 -5.16
N TYR A 196 -45.37 -38.73 -3.94
CA TYR A 196 -45.33 -39.95 -3.12
C TYR A 196 -46.71 -40.59 -2.87
N PRO A 197 -47.77 -39.86 -2.44
CA PRO A 197 -49.07 -40.49 -2.21
C PRO A 197 -49.65 -41.15 -3.47
N TYR A 198 -49.42 -40.55 -4.63
CA TYR A 198 -49.90 -41.05 -5.91
C TYR A 198 -49.08 -42.27 -6.38
N ALA A 199 -47.77 -42.30 -6.09
CA ALA A 199 -46.92 -43.45 -6.35
C ALA A 199 -47.36 -44.68 -5.53
N VAL A 200 -47.69 -44.48 -4.24
CA VAL A 200 -48.21 -45.54 -3.37
C VAL A 200 -49.56 -46.06 -3.88
N VAL A 201 -50.49 -45.16 -4.18
CA VAL A 201 -51.84 -45.54 -4.67
C VAL A 201 -51.75 -46.29 -6.00
N PHE A 202 -50.95 -45.82 -6.95
CA PHE A 202 -50.75 -46.50 -8.22
C PHE A 202 -50.06 -47.87 -8.05
N LYS A 203 -49.06 -47.98 -7.15
CA LYS A 203 -48.39 -49.26 -6.84
C LYS A 203 -49.37 -50.31 -6.31
N LEU A 204 -50.26 -49.91 -5.40
CA LEU A 204 -51.19 -50.83 -4.73
C LEU A 204 -52.43 -51.16 -5.57
N MET A 205 -52.85 -50.26 -6.47
CA MET A 205 -53.98 -50.48 -7.38
C MET A 205 -53.62 -49.96 -8.78
N PRO A 206 -52.89 -50.74 -9.60
CA PRO A 206 -52.43 -50.32 -10.93
C PRO A 206 -53.56 -50.40 -11.96
N THR A 207 -54.42 -49.38 -11.97
CA THR A 207 -55.53 -49.24 -12.92
C THR A 207 -55.29 -48.03 -13.81
N ASN A 208 -56.02 -47.93 -14.92
CA ASN A 208 -55.89 -46.79 -15.83
C ASN A 208 -56.16 -45.45 -15.12
N ALA A 209 -57.10 -45.43 -14.16
CA ALA A 209 -57.46 -44.23 -13.40
C ALA A 209 -56.34 -43.76 -12.45
N THR A 210 -55.74 -44.66 -11.68
CA THR A 210 -54.63 -44.31 -10.76
C THR A 210 -53.34 -43.99 -11.52
N TRP A 211 -53.13 -44.65 -12.66
CA TRP A 211 -52.02 -44.37 -13.56
C TRP A 211 -52.07 -42.96 -14.15
N GLU A 212 -53.21 -42.56 -14.72
CA GLU A 212 -53.40 -41.23 -15.30
C GLU A 212 -53.27 -40.12 -14.25
N CYS A 213 -53.78 -40.36 -13.03
CA CYS A 213 -53.56 -39.45 -11.90
C CYS A 213 -52.06 -39.31 -11.57
N PHE A 214 -51.31 -40.41 -11.54
CA PHE A 214 -49.89 -40.39 -11.24
C PHE A 214 -49.08 -39.69 -12.35
N LYS A 215 -49.42 -39.93 -13.63
CA LYS A 215 -48.82 -39.21 -14.77
C LYS A 215 -49.03 -37.71 -14.70
N ARG A 216 -50.26 -37.25 -14.41
CA ARG A 216 -50.57 -35.82 -14.28
C ARG A 216 -49.73 -35.14 -13.18
N VAL A 217 -49.50 -35.81 -12.06
CA VAL A 217 -48.69 -35.25 -10.95
C VAL A 217 -47.19 -35.27 -11.24
N THR A 218 -46.73 -36.14 -12.13
CA THR A 218 -45.30 -36.36 -12.44
C THR A 218 -44.87 -35.83 -13.81
N ALA A 219 -45.74 -35.14 -14.55
CA ALA A 219 -45.46 -34.64 -15.90
C ALA A 219 -44.22 -33.74 -16.01
N SER A 220 -43.92 -32.94 -14.98
CA SER A 220 -42.70 -32.12 -14.93
C SER A 220 -41.43 -32.96 -14.75
N LEU A 221 -41.49 -34.05 -14.00
CA LEU A 221 -40.40 -35.00 -13.83
C LEU A 221 -40.14 -35.77 -15.13
N TYR A 222 -41.20 -36.14 -15.87
CA TYR A 222 -41.07 -36.78 -17.18
C TYR A 222 -40.37 -35.88 -18.21
N LYS A 223 -40.75 -34.60 -18.30
CA LYS A 223 -40.04 -33.61 -19.15
C LYS A 223 -38.55 -33.49 -18.81
N ARG A 224 -38.19 -33.68 -17.54
CA ARG A 224 -36.80 -33.65 -17.09
C ARG A 224 -36.06 -34.96 -17.44
N ALA A 225 -36.73 -36.11 -17.33
CA ALA A 225 -36.20 -37.41 -17.76
C ALA A 225 -35.90 -37.44 -19.28
N GLN A 226 -36.77 -36.85 -20.11
CA GLN A 226 -36.57 -36.78 -21.57
C GLN A 226 -35.34 -35.95 -22.00
N LYS A 227 -34.91 -34.98 -21.19
CA LYS A 227 -33.75 -34.12 -21.51
C LYS A 227 -32.39 -34.77 -21.21
N GLY A 228 -32.36 -36.01 -20.71
CA GLY A 228 -31.11 -36.73 -20.43
C GLY A 228 -30.24 -36.11 -19.33
N VAL A 229 -30.79 -35.23 -18.48
CA VAL A 229 -30.05 -34.55 -17.42
C VAL A 229 -29.81 -35.53 -16.27
N VAL A 230 -28.76 -36.34 -16.39
CA VAL A 230 -28.21 -37.16 -15.30
C VAL A 230 -27.32 -36.25 -14.45
N SER A 231 -27.63 -36.12 -13.16
CA SER A 231 -26.76 -35.41 -12.23
C SER A 231 -25.41 -36.15 -12.14
N PRO A 232 -24.27 -35.54 -12.51
CA PRO A 232 -22.98 -36.23 -12.42
C PRO A 232 -22.65 -36.58 -10.97
N VAL A 233 -22.16 -37.79 -10.74
CA VAL A 233 -21.73 -38.27 -9.42
C VAL A 233 -20.40 -37.61 -9.08
N SER A 234 -20.42 -36.38 -8.53
CA SER A 234 -19.21 -35.78 -7.97
C SER A 234 -18.87 -36.50 -6.66
N ALA A 235 -17.72 -37.16 -6.59
CA ALA A 235 -17.19 -37.70 -5.33
C ALA A 235 -17.13 -36.58 -4.29
N ASP A 236 -17.80 -36.77 -3.16
CA ASP A 236 -17.73 -35.86 -2.03
C ASP A 236 -16.53 -36.26 -1.19
N SER A 237 -15.36 -35.73 -1.53
CA SER A 237 -14.10 -35.99 -0.82
C SER A 237 -14.17 -35.67 0.68
N ILE A 238 -15.17 -34.90 1.12
CA ILE A 238 -15.42 -34.60 2.54
C ILE A 238 -16.14 -35.77 3.22
N ALA A 239 -16.99 -36.53 2.50
CA ALA A 239 -17.66 -37.71 3.03
C ALA A 239 -16.68 -38.89 3.22
N ASP A 240 -15.75 -39.07 2.27
CA ASP A 240 -14.79 -40.18 2.25
C ASP A 240 -13.74 -40.11 3.38
N VAL A 241 -13.54 -38.93 3.98
CA VAL A 241 -12.56 -38.72 5.08
C VAL A 241 -13.22 -38.65 6.46
N ARG A 242 -14.53 -38.87 6.57
CA ARG A 242 -15.23 -38.95 7.87
C ARG A 242 -14.92 -40.29 8.56
N THR A 243 -14.17 -40.27 9.65
CA THR A 243 -13.93 -41.44 10.50
C THR A 243 -15.09 -41.63 11.49
N ASN A 244 -16.01 -42.55 11.20
CA ASN A 244 -17.03 -43.06 12.14
C ASN A 244 -17.88 -42.01 12.88
N ASP A 245 -18.12 -40.83 12.28
CA ASP A 245 -18.89 -39.73 12.86
C ASP A 245 -18.36 -39.17 14.20
N GLU A 246 -17.11 -39.47 14.58
CA GLU A 246 -16.47 -38.91 15.77
C GLU A 246 -15.80 -37.55 15.45
N PRO A 247 -15.94 -36.52 16.32
CA PRO A 247 -15.28 -35.24 16.11
C PRO A 247 -13.75 -35.38 16.23
N LEU A 248 -13.03 -35.01 15.17
CA LEU A 248 -11.56 -35.06 15.11
C LEU A 248 -10.86 -34.19 16.16
N PHE A 249 -11.54 -33.15 16.64
CA PHE A 249 -11.06 -32.24 17.70
C PHE A 249 -12.26 -31.68 18.46
N GLU A 250 -12.06 -31.43 19.75
CA GLU A 250 -13.05 -30.82 20.64
C GLU A 250 -13.13 -29.29 20.43
N TYR A 251 -14.21 -28.66 20.85
CA TYR A 251 -14.33 -27.19 20.85
C TYR A 251 -13.31 -26.56 21.82
N PHE A 252 -12.73 -25.41 21.48
CA PHE A 252 -11.76 -24.75 22.35
C PHE A 252 -12.40 -24.29 23.66
N THR A 253 -13.61 -23.72 23.60
CA THR A 253 -14.32 -23.28 24.82
C THR A 253 -14.68 -24.44 25.75
N ASN A 254 -14.84 -25.65 25.20
CA ASN A 254 -15.08 -26.87 25.96
C ASN A 254 -13.86 -27.38 26.73
N LEU A 255 -12.66 -26.91 26.37
CA LEU A 255 -11.38 -27.19 27.03
C LEU A 255 -11.01 -26.07 28.01
N ALA A 256 -11.33 -24.83 27.66
CA ALA A 256 -10.91 -23.65 28.41
C ALA A 256 -11.92 -23.15 29.46
N LEU A 257 -13.21 -23.46 29.30
CA LEU A 257 -14.30 -22.92 30.13
C LEU A 257 -15.06 -24.03 30.86
N VAL A 258 -15.78 -23.64 31.90
CA VAL A 258 -16.60 -24.54 32.71
C VAL A 258 -17.82 -24.98 31.89
N ARG A 259 -18.03 -26.31 31.78
CA ARG A 259 -19.17 -26.86 31.02
C ARG A 259 -20.46 -26.85 31.86
N PRO A 260 -21.58 -26.32 31.32
CA PRO A 260 -22.89 -26.47 31.95
C PRO A 260 -23.31 -27.95 32.02
N PRO A 261 -23.98 -28.40 33.09
CA PRO A 261 -24.51 -29.76 33.20
C PRO A 261 -25.51 -30.06 32.06
N GLY A 262 -25.40 -31.23 31.42
CA GLY A 262 -26.37 -31.72 30.42
C GLY A 262 -26.09 -31.38 28.95
N ASN A 263 -24.96 -30.73 28.63
CA ASN A 263 -24.66 -30.24 27.27
C ASN A 263 -23.33 -30.81 26.72
N LYS A 264 -23.16 -32.14 26.74
CA LYS A 264 -21.88 -32.80 26.41
C LYS A 264 -21.43 -32.63 24.95
N ASP A 265 -22.37 -32.47 24.03
CA ASP A 265 -22.11 -32.45 22.58
C ASP A 265 -22.11 -31.04 21.96
N ARG A 266 -22.12 -29.98 22.80
CA ARG A 266 -22.16 -28.58 22.35
C ARG A 266 -21.00 -27.79 22.94
N ALA A 267 -20.56 -26.78 22.19
CA ALA A 267 -19.60 -25.80 22.67
C ALA A 267 -20.20 -24.96 23.81
N VAL A 268 -19.39 -24.61 24.82
CA VAL A 268 -19.77 -23.64 25.87
C VAL A 268 -20.10 -22.28 25.25
N TRP A 269 -19.33 -21.86 24.24
CA TRP A 269 -19.61 -20.65 23.46
C TRP A 269 -19.33 -20.87 21.97
N PHE A 270 -20.32 -21.47 21.28
CA PHE A 270 -20.18 -21.90 19.89
C PHE A 270 -19.75 -20.79 18.93
N GLU A 271 -20.27 -19.58 19.07
CA GLU A 271 -19.97 -18.48 18.16
C GLU A 271 -18.52 -17.99 18.31
N PHE A 272 -17.98 -18.06 19.52
CA PHE A 272 -16.55 -17.82 19.74
C PHE A 272 -15.71 -18.88 19.04
N ASP A 273 -16.00 -20.17 19.25
CA ASP A 273 -15.27 -21.27 18.60
C ASP A 273 -15.35 -21.18 17.07
N LEU A 274 -16.51 -20.83 16.52
CA LEU A 274 -16.69 -20.66 15.07
C LEU A 274 -15.84 -19.50 14.55
N ALA A 275 -15.85 -18.35 15.21
CA ALA A 275 -15.04 -17.20 14.81
C ALA A 275 -13.54 -17.49 14.92
N ALA A 276 -13.11 -18.11 16.02
CA ALA A 276 -11.73 -18.52 16.25
C ALA A 276 -11.28 -19.53 15.18
N PHE A 277 -12.14 -20.48 14.81
CA PHE A 277 -11.86 -21.44 13.75
C PHE A 277 -11.77 -20.78 12.37
N ILE A 278 -12.72 -19.89 12.02
CA ILE A 278 -12.68 -19.12 10.76
C ILE A 278 -11.37 -18.31 10.68
N GLU A 279 -10.95 -17.71 11.78
CA GLU A 279 -9.70 -16.95 11.81
C GLU A 279 -8.47 -17.86 11.68
N ALA A 280 -8.47 -19.00 12.36
CA ALA A 280 -7.38 -19.98 12.32
C ALA A 280 -7.13 -20.56 10.91
N ILE A 281 -8.14 -20.58 10.04
CA ILE A 281 -8.03 -21.17 8.68
C ILE A 281 -7.62 -20.16 7.61
N LYS A 282 -7.84 -18.86 7.84
CA LYS A 282 -7.49 -17.81 6.87
C LYS A 282 -5.99 -17.79 6.60
N SER A 283 -5.17 -17.79 7.65
CA SER A 283 -3.71 -17.69 7.52
C SER A 283 -3.08 -18.90 6.80
N PRO A 284 -3.43 -20.16 7.12
CA PRO A 284 -2.96 -21.32 6.35
C PRO A 284 -3.39 -21.31 4.88
N HIS A 285 -4.64 -20.91 4.58
CA HIS A 285 -5.12 -20.82 3.20
C HIS A 285 -4.32 -19.78 2.39
N GLN A 286 -4.10 -18.59 2.96
CA GLN A 286 -3.29 -17.55 2.34
C GLN A 286 -1.85 -18.02 2.14
N PHE A 287 -1.25 -18.65 3.16
CA PHE A 287 0.08 -19.24 3.07
C PHE A 287 0.21 -20.23 1.90
N PHE A 288 -0.79 -21.10 1.71
CA PHE A 288 -0.82 -22.04 0.60
C PHE A 288 -0.88 -21.34 -0.77
N GLN A 289 -1.77 -20.35 -0.93
CA GLN A 289 -1.88 -19.57 -2.17
C GLN A 289 -0.59 -18.81 -2.50
N ASP A 290 0.04 -18.21 -1.49
CA ASP A 290 1.31 -17.50 -1.64
C ASP A 290 2.46 -18.45 -1.98
N THR A 291 2.41 -19.69 -1.48
CA THR A 291 3.38 -20.74 -1.83
C THR A 291 3.29 -21.10 -3.31
N ILE A 292 2.09 -21.34 -3.84
CA ILE A 292 1.89 -21.64 -5.27
C ILE A 292 2.42 -20.50 -6.14
N LYS A 293 2.04 -19.25 -5.82
CA LYS A 293 2.51 -18.06 -6.56
C LYS A 293 4.02 -17.93 -6.54
N ARG A 294 4.67 -18.19 -5.39
CA ARG A 294 6.14 -18.17 -5.28
C ARG A 294 6.79 -19.27 -6.10
N GLU A 295 6.22 -20.48 -6.13
CA GLU A 295 6.77 -21.59 -6.94
C GLU A 295 6.69 -21.30 -8.44
N GLN A 296 5.58 -20.74 -8.90
CA GLN A 296 5.43 -20.27 -10.28
C GLN A 296 6.44 -19.18 -10.63
N ALA A 297 6.61 -18.18 -9.76
CA ALA A 297 7.60 -17.12 -9.94
C ALA A 297 9.04 -17.66 -9.97
N VAL A 298 9.38 -18.61 -9.09
CA VAL A 298 10.69 -19.27 -9.08
C VAL A 298 10.97 -19.98 -10.41
N ALA A 299 9.98 -20.72 -10.95
CA ALA A 299 10.13 -21.39 -12.23
C ALA A 299 10.36 -20.39 -13.39
N GLN A 300 9.60 -19.29 -13.41
CA GLN A 300 9.76 -18.24 -14.42
C GLN A 300 11.13 -17.54 -14.34
N ILE A 301 11.59 -17.20 -13.13
CA ILE A 301 12.89 -16.53 -12.94
C ILE A 301 14.04 -17.45 -13.35
N LYS A 302 13.97 -18.75 -12.99
CA LYS A 302 14.96 -19.75 -13.44
C LYS A 302 15.04 -19.83 -14.96
N ALA A 303 13.89 -19.92 -15.64
CA ALA A 303 13.86 -19.97 -17.10
C ALA A 303 14.50 -18.72 -17.76
N LYS A 304 14.38 -17.54 -17.13
CA LYS A 304 15.04 -16.32 -17.60
C LYS A 304 16.55 -16.35 -17.38
N LEU A 305 17.01 -16.80 -16.21
CA LEU A 305 18.43 -16.96 -15.90
C LEU A 305 19.09 -17.98 -16.85
N ASP A 306 18.46 -19.15 -17.04
CA ASP A 306 18.93 -20.19 -17.95
C ASP A 306 19.02 -19.66 -19.40
N ALA A 307 18.06 -18.83 -19.83
CA ALA A 307 18.11 -18.18 -21.13
C ALA A 307 19.30 -17.20 -21.24
N MET A 308 19.56 -16.39 -20.20
CA MET A 308 20.68 -15.44 -20.20
C MET A 308 22.04 -16.14 -20.14
N ASP A 309 22.17 -17.23 -19.41
CA ASP A 309 23.41 -18.02 -19.37
C ASP A 309 23.72 -18.70 -20.72
N GLY A 310 22.68 -18.97 -21.54
CA GLY A 310 22.81 -19.47 -22.91
C GLY A 310 22.83 -18.37 -23.98
N GLN A 311 22.07 -18.57 -25.06
CA GLN A 311 21.99 -17.67 -26.23
C GLN A 311 20.88 -16.60 -26.12
N GLY A 312 20.31 -16.40 -24.94
CA GLY A 312 19.23 -15.44 -24.72
C GLY A 312 17.86 -15.92 -25.19
N ARG A 313 16.91 -14.98 -25.29
CA ARG A 313 15.54 -15.24 -25.76
C ARG A 313 15.03 -14.05 -26.56
N ALA A 314 14.43 -14.31 -27.71
CA ALA A 314 13.74 -13.28 -28.49
C ALA A 314 12.53 -12.70 -27.73
N ALA A 315 12.15 -11.46 -28.06
CA ALA A 315 10.95 -10.84 -27.51
C ALA A 315 9.69 -11.59 -27.98
N SER A 316 8.75 -11.84 -27.07
CA SER A 316 7.48 -12.49 -27.38
C SER A 316 6.33 -11.76 -26.68
N GLY A 317 5.38 -11.21 -27.45
CA GLY A 317 4.25 -10.47 -26.91
C GLY A 317 4.69 -9.17 -26.20
N GLU A 318 4.37 -9.05 -24.91
CA GLU A 318 4.78 -7.92 -24.06
C GLU A 318 6.11 -8.15 -23.33
N GLU A 319 6.73 -9.33 -23.48
CA GLU A 319 8.01 -9.64 -22.83
C GLU A 319 9.20 -9.16 -23.66
N ASP A 320 10.13 -8.46 -23.01
CA ASP A 320 11.37 -7.97 -23.62
C ASP A 320 12.30 -9.12 -24.05
N ALA A 321 13.13 -8.86 -25.06
CA ALA A 321 14.21 -9.76 -25.46
C ALA A 321 15.29 -9.82 -24.36
N LEU A 322 15.82 -11.01 -24.10
CA LEU A 322 16.92 -11.25 -23.16
C LEU A 322 18.21 -11.56 -23.92
N PRO A 323 19.34 -10.90 -23.61
CA PRO A 323 20.63 -11.22 -24.21
C PRO A 323 21.19 -12.54 -23.65
N GLY A 324 22.06 -13.19 -24.42
CA GLY A 324 22.81 -14.38 -24.02
C GLY A 324 24.27 -14.07 -23.65
N PHE A 325 24.82 -14.81 -22.69
CA PHE A 325 26.21 -14.70 -22.22
C PHE A 325 27.16 -15.71 -22.86
N GLU A 326 26.62 -16.74 -23.52
CA GLU A 326 27.42 -17.78 -24.16
C GLU A 326 28.33 -17.19 -25.24
N GLY A 327 29.65 -17.26 -25.00
CA GLY A 327 30.69 -16.81 -25.94
C GLY A 327 31.06 -15.32 -25.84
N ASP A 328 30.57 -14.58 -24.83
CA ASP A 328 30.89 -13.15 -24.65
C ASP A 328 32.09 -12.93 -23.70
N ASP A 329 33.28 -12.71 -24.27
CA ASP A 329 34.50 -12.44 -23.50
C ASP A 329 34.38 -11.24 -22.54
N ARG A 330 33.49 -10.28 -22.85
CA ARG A 330 33.26 -9.11 -21.99
C ARG A 330 32.56 -9.51 -20.69
N ILE A 331 31.71 -10.54 -20.72
CA ILE A 331 31.09 -11.11 -19.51
C ILE A 331 32.13 -11.87 -18.68
N THR A 332 33.07 -12.56 -19.32
CA THR A 332 34.20 -13.19 -18.62
C THR A 332 35.07 -12.16 -17.90
N LEU A 333 35.44 -11.06 -18.58
CA LEU A 333 36.18 -9.94 -17.96
C LEU A 333 35.38 -9.29 -16.83
N LEU A 334 34.07 -9.16 -16.98
CA LEU A 334 33.21 -8.61 -15.95
C LEU A 334 33.16 -9.52 -14.71
N ARG A 335 33.08 -10.85 -14.87
CA ARG A 335 33.17 -11.82 -13.77
C ARG A 335 34.50 -11.66 -13.02
N GLU A 336 35.62 -11.60 -13.74
CA GLU A 336 36.93 -11.40 -13.14
C GLU A 336 37.01 -10.06 -12.37
N LEU A 337 36.47 -8.98 -12.94
CA LEU A 337 36.42 -7.67 -12.29
C LEU A 337 35.67 -7.75 -10.95
N VAL A 338 34.50 -8.42 -10.91
CA VAL A 338 33.67 -8.46 -9.70
C VAL A 338 34.16 -9.47 -8.66
N THR A 339 34.80 -10.57 -9.03
CA THR A 339 35.30 -11.57 -8.07
C THR A 339 36.73 -11.32 -7.63
N ASP A 340 37.63 -11.07 -8.58
CA ASP A 340 39.08 -11.13 -8.33
C ASP A 340 39.65 -9.75 -8.03
N THR A 341 39.08 -8.70 -8.64
CA THR A 341 39.54 -7.32 -8.45
C THR A 341 38.74 -6.59 -7.37
N LEU A 342 37.41 -6.64 -7.43
CA LEU A 342 36.53 -5.92 -6.50
C LEU A 342 35.98 -6.80 -5.37
N GLY A 343 36.30 -8.10 -5.35
CA GLY A 343 35.79 -9.04 -4.36
C GLY A 343 36.10 -8.67 -2.90
N TYR A 344 37.16 -7.90 -2.65
CA TYR A 344 37.46 -7.37 -1.30
C TYR A 344 36.46 -6.32 -0.80
N LEU A 345 35.70 -5.69 -1.71
CA LEU A 345 34.59 -4.79 -1.40
C LEU A 345 33.25 -5.53 -1.32
N ALA A 346 33.25 -6.82 -1.67
CA ALA A 346 32.04 -7.60 -1.63
C ALA A 346 31.55 -7.77 -0.19
N GLU A 347 30.23 -7.72 -0.04
CA GLU A 347 29.59 -7.97 1.25
C GLU A 347 29.67 -9.47 1.52
N ALA A 348 30.45 -9.90 2.52
CA ALA A 348 30.47 -11.30 2.94
C ALA A 348 29.08 -11.70 3.46
N ASP A 349 28.38 -12.57 2.75
CA ASP A 349 27.17 -13.21 3.28
C ASP A 349 27.56 -14.37 4.21
N ALA A 350 26.81 -14.52 5.30
CA ALA A 350 26.99 -15.59 6.29
C ALA A 350 26.83 -17.01 5.68
N SER A 351 26.39 -17.11 4.42
CA SER A 351 26.26 -18.34 3.64
C SER A 351 27.48 -18.66 2.76
N THR A 352 28.53 -17.85 2.79
CA THR A 352 29.73 -18.16 1.99
C THR A 352 30.49 -19.29 2.66
N SER A 353 30.60 -20.44 1.99
CA SER A 353 31.44 -21.55 2.44
C SER A 353 32.86 -21.04 2.75
N PRO A 354 33.52 -21.53 3.82
CA PRO A 354 34.89 -21.14 4.12
C PRO A 354 35.80 -21.42 2.91
N GLY A 355 36.31 -20.37 2.27
CA GLY A 355 37.22 -20.47 1.10
C GLY A 355 36.65 -20.04 -0.27
N GLY A 356 35.37 -19.67 -0.38
CA GLY A 356 34.82 -19.14 -1.64
C GLY A 356 35.23 -17.69 -1.92
N LYS A 357 35.64 -17.37 -3.17
CA LYS A 357 35.83 -15.97 -3.61
C LYS A 357 34.50 -15.23 -3.53
N ILE A 358 34.47 -14.07 -2.85
CA ILE A 358 33.26 -13.28 -2.63
C ILE A 358 33.10 -12.28 -3.80
N GLU A 359 31.91 -12.20 -4.39
CA GLU A 359 31.64 -11.39 -5.59
C GLU A 359 31.13 -9.98 -5.24
N TYR A 360 31.75 -8.94 -5.80
CA TYR A 360 31.26 -7.57 -5.73
C TYR A 360 29.92 -7.43 -6.45
N SER A 361 28.88 -7.03 -5.72
CA SER A 361 27.56 -6.90 -6.31
C SER A 361 27.37 -5.57 -7.05
N ILE A 362 27.27 -5.66 -8.37
CA ILE A 362 26.77 -4.59 -9.24
C ILE A 362 25.25 -4.45 -9.04
N GLN A 363 24.78 -3.21 -8.84
CA GLN A 363 23.38 -2.85 -8.59
C GLN A 363 23.05 -1.56 -9.35
N GLU A 364 21.77 -1.22 -9.55
CA GLU A 364 21.41 0.06 -10.19
C GLU A 364 22.11 1.27 -9.52
N ARG A 365 22.27 1.23 -8.19
CA ARG A 365 22.96 2.29 -7.43
C ARG A 365 24.44 2.42 -7.76
N THR A 366 25.10 1.34 -8.14
CA THR A 366 26.54 1.35 -8.44
C THR A 366 26.83 1.80 -9.86
N VAL A 367 25.84 1.75 -10.76
CA VAL A 367 25.97 2.11 -12.19
C VAL A 367 25.38 3.47 -12.55
N ARG A 368 24.96 4.30 -11.58
CA ARG A 368 24.41 5.63 -11.85
C ARG A 368 25.41 6.61 -12.46
N GLY A 369 24.97 7.36 -13.46
CA GLY A 369 25.82 8.29 -14.21
C GLY A 369 26.75 7.61 -15.23
N PHE A 370 26.83 6.27 -15.24
CA PHE A 370 27.75 5.57 -16.13
C PHE A 370 27.43 5.76 -17.62
N ALA A 371 26.16 5.95 -17.99
CA ALA A 371 25.79 6.15 -19.39
C ALA A 371 26.51 7.38 -20.00
N GLU A 372 26.59 8.49 -19.25
CA GLU A 372 27.28 9.70 -19.69
C GLU A 372 28.80 9.53 -19.66
N VAL A 373 29.34 8.90 -18.60
CA VAL A 373 30.76 8.53 -18.52
C VAL A 373 31.18 7.68 -19.73
N LYS A 374 30.44 6.61 -20.02
CA LYS A 374 30.64 5.71 -21.17
C LYS A 374 30.60 6.48 -22.49
N ARG A 375 29.66 7.40 -22.66
CA ARG A 375 29.55 8.25 -23.86
C ARG A 375 30.80 9.12 -24.04
N ARG A 376 31.23 9.84 -23.00
CA ARG A 376 32.43 10.69 -23.02
C ARG A 376 33.72 9.89 -23.21
N TRP A 377 33.79 8.69 -22.64
CA TRP A 377 34.91 7.78 -22.83
C TRP A 377 34.99 7.26 -24.27
N ARG A 378 33.87 6.86 -24.86
CA ARG A 378 33.81 6.48 -26.29
C ARG A 378 34.24 7.63 -27.21
N ASP A 379 33.81 8.86 -26.93
CA ASP A 379 34.26 10.04 -27.67
C ASP A 379 35.79 10.24 -27.58
N LEU A 380 36.42 9.91 -26.45
CA LEU A 380 37.88 9.97 -26.31
C LEU A 380 38.58 8.85 -27.08
N VAL A 381 37.98 7.65 -27.11
CA VAL A 381 38.49 6.52 -27.91
C VAL A 381 38.44 6.86 -29.40
N GLU A 382 37.31 7.38 -29.89
CA GLU A 382 37.15 7.83 -31.29
C GLU A 382 38.19 8.90 -31.67
N LYS A 383 38.57 9.77 -30.71
CA LYS A 383 39.58 10.82 -30.91
C LYS A 383 41.02 10.35 -30.71
N GLY A 384 41.25 9.07 -30.37
CA GLY A 384 42.57 8.53 -30.06
C GLY A 384 43.22 9.12 -28.79
N LYS A 385 42.42 9.64 -27.86
CA LYS A 385 42.87 10.34 -26.63
C LYS A 385 42.49 9.60 -25.34
N ALA A 386 42.09 8.34 -25.43
CA ALA A 386 41.62 7.55 -24.29
C ALA A 386 42.77 6.93 -23.47
N THR A 387 43.53 7.76 -22.75
CA THR A 387 44.46 7.29 -21.71
C THR A 387 43.73 7.10 -20.38
N GLU A 388 44.24 6.25 -19.48
CA GLU A 388 43.64 6.03 -18.15
C GLU A 388 43.43 7.35 -17.40
N ASP A 389 44.42 8.25 -17.38
CA ASP A 389 44.31 9.57 -16.75
C ASP A 389 43.21 10.44 -17.37
N ALA A 390 43.05 10.41 -18.71
CA ALA A 390 41.99 11.16 -19.38
C ALA A 390 40.60 10.62 -19.01
N LEU A 391 40.47 9.30 -18.89
CA LEU A 391 39.23 8.64 -18.47
C LEU A 391 38.91 8.95 -16.99
N LEU A 392 39.91 8.95 -16.11
CA LEU A 392 39.79 9.31 -14.70
C LEU A 392 39.46 10.80 -14.50
N LYS A 393 39.94 11.68 -15.38
CA LYS A 393 39.57 13.10 -15.37
C LYS A 393 38.08 13.29 -15.68
N VAL A 394 37.57 12.64 -16.72
CA VAL A 394 36.12 12.61 -17.03
C VAL A 394 35.33 12.12 -15.82
N LEU A 395 35.83 11.06 -15.16
CA LEU A 395 35.18 10.51 -13.97
C LEU A 395 35.08 11.53 -12.83
N ALA A 396 36.16 12.26 -12.54
CA ALA A 396 36.20 13.26 -11.47
C ALA A 396 35.27 14.45 -11.75
N GLU A 397 35.19 14.89 -13.01
CA GLU A 397 34.27 15.94 -13.46
C GLU A 397 32.81 15.52 -13.27
N GLU A 398 32.43 14.34 -13.76
CA GLU A 398 31.07 13.79 -13.63
C GLU A 398 30.68 13.56 -12.16
N GLN A 399 31.59 13.03 -11.35
CA GLN A 399 31.36 12.84 -9.91
C GLN A 399 31.13 14.17 -9.18
N THR A 400 31.80 15.24 -9.61
CA THR A 400 31.67 16.57 -9.02
C THR A 400 30.35 17.23 -9.42
N GLU A 401 29.95 17.13 -10.68
CA GLU A 401 28.65 17.63 -11.17
C GLU A 401 27.47 16.85 -10.58
N HIS A 402 27.62 15.54 -10.39
CA HIS A 402 26.56 14.65 -9.95
C HIS A 402 26.76 14.08 -8.53
N ARG A 403 27.32 14.88 -7.61
CA ARG A 403 27.67 14.46 -6.23
C ARG A 403 26.59 13.65 -5.50
N ASP A 404 25.31 14.00 -5.69
CA ASP A 404 24.17 13.38 -4.99
C ASP A 404 23.57 12.15 -5.72
N ASP A 405 23.93 11.91 -6.98
CA ASP A 405 23.36 10.84 -7.81
C ASP A 405 24.39 10.09 -8.68
N PHE A 406 25.65 10.07 -8.23
CA PHE A 406 26.73 9.34 -8.86
C PHE A 406 26.88 7.92 -8.30
N GLY A 407 27.26 6.97 -9.16
CA GLY A 407 27.43 5.56 -8.80
C GLY A 407 28.74 5.24 -8.06
N SER A 408 29.21 4.00 -8.22
CA SER A 408 30.43 3.51 -7.57
C SER A 408 31.67 4.03 -8.28
N ALA A 409 32.29 5.07 -7.74
CA ALA A 409 33.55 5.61 -8.26
C ALA A 409 34.64 4.52 -8.34
N THR A 410 34.72 3.61 -7.36
CA THR A 410 35.70 2.52 -7.38
C THR A 410 35.49 1.56 -8.55
N LEU A 411 34.24 1.19 -8.85
CA LEU A 411 33.92 0.37 -10.02
C LEU A 411 34.38 1.05 -11.32
N TYR A 412 34.08 2.34 -11.46
CA TYR A 412 34.45 3.07 -12.67
C TYR A 412 35.96 3.29 -12.81
N ARG A 413 36.70 3.48 -11.72
CA ARG A 413 38.18 3.54 -11.77
C ARG A 413 38.76 2.24 -12.31
N GLU A 414 38.25 1.09 -11.88
CA GLU A 414 38.69 -0.19 -12.44
C GLU A 414 38.31 -0.36 -13.92
N LEU A 415 37.12 0.09 -14.32
CA LEU A 415 36.70 0.07 -15.73
C LEU A 415 37.51 1.01 -16.65
N ALA A 416 38.18 2.01 -16.10
CA ALA A 416 39.07 2.90 -16.85
C ALA A 416 40.41 2.22 -17.22
N LYS A 417 40.82 1.19 -16.45
CA LYS A 417 42.07 0.47 -16.68
C LYS A 417 42.04 -0.30 -18.00
N PRO A 418 43.14 -0.31 -18.79
CA PRO A 418 43.18 -0.94 -20.11
C PRO A 418 42.61 -2.37 -20.18
N LYS A 419 42.85 -3.17 -19.14
CA LYS A 419 42.36 -4.55 -19.02
C LYS A 419 40.83 -4.67 -19.13
N PHE A 420 40.08 -3.74 -18.53
CA PHE A 420 38.61 -3.82 -18.42
C PHE A 420 37.88 -2.88 -19.40
N GLN A 421 38.61 -2.09 -20.19
CA GLN A 421 38.01 -1.25 -21.24
C GLN A 421 37.15 -2.00 -22.26
N PRO A 422 37.49 -3.24 -22.70
CA PRO A 422 36.67 -4.00 -23.64
C PRO A 422 35.19 -4.11 -23.23
N ILE A 423 34.90 -4.13 -21.93
CA ILE A 423 33.56 -4.27 -21.37
C ILE A 423 32.61 -3.15 -21.85
N TRP A 424 33.10 -1.91 -21.96
CA TRP A 424 32.27 -0.77 -22.39
C TRP A 424 32.64 -0.24 -23.78
N ARG A 425 33.86 -0.54 -24.27
CA ARG A 425 34.40 -0.11 -25.55
C ARG A 425 33.95 -1.01 -26.70
N ASP A 426 34.07 -2.33 -26.54
CA ASP A 426 33.98 -3.27 -27.66
C ASP A 426 32.53 -3.76 -27.89
N PRO A 427 32.09 -3.92 -29.15
CA PRO A 427 30.79 -4.48 -29.48
C PRO A 427 30.74 -6.00 -29.18
N GLY A 428 29.54 -6.57 -29.14
CA GLY A 428 29.37 -8.01 -29.01
C GLY A 428 29.83 -8.74 -30.28
N THR A 429 30.41 -9.93 -30.12
CA THR A 429 30.84 -10.79 -31.23
C THR A 429 29.71 -11.61 -31.86
N GLN A 430 28.60 -11.83 -31.14
CA GLN A 430 27.44 -12.59 -31.61
C GLN A 430 26.16 -11.74 -31.57
N PRO A 431 25.13 -12.06 -32.39
CA PRO A 431 23.88 -11.28 -32.44
C PRO A 431 23.06 -11.29 -31.14
N TRP A 432 23.24 -12.30 -30.29
CA TRP A 432 22.55 -12.41 -29.00
C TRP A 432 23.31 -11.75 -27.85
N HIS A 433 24.54 -11.30 -28.07
CA HIS A 433 25.31 -10.60 -27.04
C HIS A 433 24.72 -9.23 -26.75
N ALA A 434 24.78 -8.81 -25.48
CA ALA A 434 24.27 -7.51 -25.08
C ALA A 434 25.14 -6.36 -25.64
N ASP A 435 24.51 -5.29 -26.12
CA ASP A 435 25.22 -4.03 -26.44
C ASP A 435 25.82 -3.36 -25.20
N ASP A 436 25.22 -3.61 -24.03
CA ASP A 436 25.66 -3.10 -22.74
C ASP A 436 25.80 -4.24 -21.72
N PRO A 437 26.97 -4.92 -21.66
CA PRO A 437 27.17 -6.08 -20.80
C PRO A 437 27.03 -5.74 -19.31
N LEU A 438 27.34 -4.50 -18.88
CA LEU A 438 27.09 -4.06 -17.49
C LEU A 438 25.60 -4.10 -17.14
N ARG A 439 24.74 -3.67 -18.07
CA ARG A 439 23.29 -3.63 -17.85
C ARG A 439 22.67 -5.02 -17.89
N ALA A 440 23.13 -5.86 -18.80
CA ALA A 440 22.71 -7.26 -18.85
C ALA A 440 23.14 -8.02 -17.59
N TRP A 441 24.36 -7.78 -17.09
CA TRP A 441 24.82 -8.36 -15.83
C TRP A 441 24.02 -7.88 -14.62
N LEU A 442 23.68 -6.59 -14.58
CA LEU A 442 22.81 -6.04 -13.54
C LEU A 442 21.46 -6.78 -13.50
N GLU A 443 20.79 -6.93 -14.64
CA GLU A 443 19.51 -7.64 -14.75
C GLU A 443 19.64 -9.11 -14.30
N TYR A 444 20.70 -9.79 -14.74
CA TYR A 444 21.02 -11.16 -14.31
C TYR A 444 21.17 -11.28 -12.78
N ARG A 445 21.89 -10.35 -12.14
CA ARG A 445 22.08 -10.34 -10.68
C ARG A 445 20.80 -9.99 -9.92
N GLU A 446 19.96 -9.11 -10.47
CA GLU A 446 18.66 -8.79 -9.89
C GLU A 446 17.71 -10.00 -9.92
N LEU A 447 17.67 -10.73 -11.04
CA LEU A 447 16.93 -11.99 -11.16
C LEU A 447 17.46 -13.05 -10.18
N GLY A 448 18.78 -13.19 -10.03
CA GLY A 448 19.38 -14.12 -9.07
C GLY A 448 19.00 -13.81 -7.62
N ARG A 449 19.01 -12.53 -7.22
CA ARG A 449 18.58 -12.09 -5.88
C ARG A 449 17.09 -12.30 -5.67
N GLU A 450 16.27 -12.02 -6.68
CA GLU A 450 14.85 -12.29 -6.60
C GLU A 450 14.61 -13.80 -6.45
N LEU A 451 15.33 -14.64 -7.18
CA LEU A 451 15.26 -16.09 -7.06
C LEU A 451 15.57 -16.54 -5.62
N GLU A 452 16.68 -16.06 -5.03
CA GLU A 452 17.04 -16.35 -3.65
C GLU A 452 15.94 -15.94 -2.67
N ASP A 453 15.39 -14.72 -2.81
CA ASP A 453 14.32 -14.23 -1.92
C ASP A 453 13.03 -15.05 -2.06
N LYS A 454 12.62 -15.40 -3.27
CA LYS A 454 11.42 -16.21 -3.52
C LYS A 454 11.60 -17.66 -3.05
N GLN A 455 12.84 -18.17 -3.03
CA GLN A 455 13.16 -19.49 -2.49
C GLN A 455 13.16 -19.54 -0.96
N ARG A 456 13.39 -18.39 -0.27
CA ARG A 456 13.33 -18.33 1.19
C ARG A 456 11.99 -18.87 1.70
N PRO A 457 11.96 -19.63 2.80
CA PRO A 457 10.72 -20.09 3.40
C PRO A 457 9.77 -18.92 3.68
N ILE A 458 8.50 -19.06 3.30
CA ILE A 458 7.46 -18.14 3.76
C ILE A 458 7.35 -18.34 5.27
N ARG A 459 7.36 -17.24 6.04
CA ARG A 459 7.15 -17.31 7.48
C ARG A 459 5.66 -17.42 7.76
N PHE A 460 5.26 -18.44 8.52
CA PHE A 460 3.91 -18.55 9.07
C PHE A 460 3.89 -17.93 10.47
N THR A 461 3.17 -16.83 10.64
CA THR A 461 3.04 -16.15 11.95
C THR A 461 1.75 -16.59 12.61
N PRO A 462 1.79 -17.37 13.71
CA PRO A 462 0.59 -17.77 14.42
C PRO A 462 -0.10 -16.56 15.10
N VAL A 463 -1.37 -16.73 15.43
CA VAL A 463 -2.13 -15.76 16.23
C VAL A 463 -1.61 -15.77 17.65
N HIS A 464 -1.43 -14.58 18.25
CA HIS A 464 -0.95 -14.42 19.62
C HIS A 464 -1.60 -13.19 20.27
N PRO A 465 -2.11 -13.24 21.51
CA PRO A 465 -2.89 -12.15 22.11
C PRO A 465 -2.13 -10.82 22.22
N VAL A 466 -0.81 -10.85 22.32
CA VAL A 466 0.06 -9.64 22.41
C VAL A 466 0.74 -9.31 21.07
N HIS A 467 1.56 -10.22 20.52
CA HIS A 467 2.40 -9.94 19.35
C HIS A 467 1.72 -10.06 17.98
N SER A 468 0.59 -10.76 17.89
CA SER A 468 -0.17 -10.94 16.63
C SER A 468 -1.66 -11.09 16.97
N PRO A 469 -2.28 -10.07 17.61
CA PRO A 469 -3.62 -10.19 18.13
C PRO A 469 -4.61 -10.42 16.99
N ARG A 470 -5.68 -11.15 17.29
CA ARG A 470 -6.89 -11.17 16.49
C ARG A 470 -8.02 -10.75 17.40
N PHE A 471 -8.78 -9.77 16.94
CA PHE A 471 -9.83 -9.18 17.74
C PHE A 471 -11.14 -9.89 17.45
N PHE A 472 -11.79 -10.34 18.52
CA PHE A 472 -13.09 -10.98 18.40
C PHE A 472 -14.14 -9.93 18.02
N ILE A 473 -14.83 -10.20 16.90
CA ILE A 473 -15.96 -9.39 16.46
C ILE A 473 -17.21 -10.05 17.02
N PHE A 474 -17.90 -9.36 17.92
CA PHE A 474 -19.09 -9.91 18.54
C PHE A 474 -20.18 -10.16 17.48
N PRO A 475 -20.81 -11.34 17.47
CA PRO A 475 -21.91 -11.64 16.57
C PRO A 475 -23.17 -10.84 16.95
N LYS A 476 -23.97 -10.49 15.94
CA LYS A 476 -25.30 -9.85 16.10
C LYS A 476 -26.21 -10.73 16.95
N LYS A 477 -27.14 -10.19 17.77
CA LYS A 477 -28.07 -10.98 18.62
C LYS A 477 -28.68 -12.21 17.94
N LYS A 478 -29.22 -12.05 16.72
CA LYS A 478 -29.86 -13.13 15.95
C LYS A 478 -28.89 -14.28 15.58
N GLY A 479 -27.60 -13.99 15.45
CA GLY A 479 -26.55 -14.98 15.16
C GLY A 479 -25.65 -15.33 16.35
N GLY A 480 -25.70 -14.55 17.44
CA GLY A 480 -24.88 -14.67 18.65
C GLY A 480 -25.59 -15.31 19.84
N GLY A 481 -26.88 -15.62 19.69
CA GLY A 481 -27.72 -16.16 20.75
C GLY A 481 -27.71 -15.28 22.00
N ARG A 482 -27.49 -15.90 23.17
CA ARG A 482 -27.44 -15.23 24.48
C ARG A 482 -26.28 -14.23 24.61
N PHE A 483 -25.20 -14.43 23.87
CA PHE A 483 -23.94 -13.68 24.01
C PHE A 483 -23.68 -12.68 22.87
N GLY A 484 -24.65 -12.50 21.96
CA GLY A 484 -24.56 -11.54 20.86
C GLY A 484 -24.72 -10.08 21.31
N THR A 485 -24.38 -9.15 20.42
CA THR A 485 -24.49 -7.71 20.68
C THR A 485 -25.93 -7.23 20.69
N VAL A 486 -26.26 -6.36 21.66
CA VAL A 486 -27.51 -5.58 21.71
C VAL A 486 -27.19 -4.16 22.12
N HIS A 487 -27.48 -3.19 21.25
CA HIS A 487 -27.34 -1.77 21.57
C HIS A 487 -28.57 -1.24 22.31
N GLU A 488 -28.36 -0.44 23.36
CA GLU A 488 -29.45 0.19 24.12
C GLU A 488 -29.79 1.56 23.48
N PRO A 489 -31.08 1.83 23.14
CA PRO A 489 -31.51 3.15 22.67
C PRO A 489 -31.35 4.24 23.74
N GLY A 490 -31.10 5.48 23.33
CA GLY A 490 -30.94 6.66 24.19
C GLY A 490 -29.74 6.62 25.13
N GLN A 491 -28.89 5.59 25.05
CA GLN A 491 -27.76 5.39 25.97
C GLN A 491 -26.57 4.80 25.23
N LEU A 492 -25.37 5.37 25.38
CA LEU A 492 -24.13 4.82 24.78
C LEU A 492 -23.66 3.54 25.49
N ARG A 493 -24.44 2.48 25.33
CA ARG A 493 -24.27 1.18 25.99
C ARG A 493 -24.52 0.06 25.00
N VAL A 494 -23.78 -1.03 25.20
CA VAL A 494 -23.96 -2.28 24.46
C VAL A 494 -23.88 -3.47 25.42
N MET A 495 -24.81 -4.40 25.27
CA MET A 495 -24.74 -5.72 25.92
C MET A 495 -23.96 -6.67 25.01
N ALA A 496 -23.00 -7.41 25.55
CA ALA A 496 -22.25 -8.44 24.83
C ALA A 496 -21.77 -9.54 25.80
N GLY A 497 -21.47 -10.73 25.29
CA GLY A 497 -20.83 -11.77 26.12
C GLY A 497 -19.35 -11.49 26.35
N ILE A 498 -18.85 -11.71 27.57
CA ILE A 498 -17.42 -11.72 27.90
C ILE A 498 -17.14 -12.94 28.78
N VAL A 499 -15.95 -13.54 28.63
CA VAL A 499 -15.49 -14.58 29.57
C VAL A 499 -15.04 -13.89 30.86
N ALA A 500 -15.67 -14.23 31.98
CA ALA A 500 -15.31 -13.72 33.30
C ALA A 500 -15.05 -14.87 34.26
N GLN A 501 -14.20 -14.61 35.26
CA GLN A 501 -14.01 -15.54 36.36
C GLN A 501 -15.18 -15.38 37.34
N THR A 502 -15.86 -16.49 37.59
CA THR A 502 -16.99 -16.56 38.54
C THR A 502 -16.67 -17.54 39.66
N GLN A 503 -17.58 -17.67 40.62
CA GLN A 503 -17.47 -18.65 41.71
C GLN A 503 -17.38 -20.11 41.22
N HIS A 504 -17.76 -20.39 39.97
CA HIS A 504 -17.71 -21.72 39.37
C HIS A 504 -16.52 -21.91 38.42
N GLY A 505 -15.70 -20.88 38.22
CA GLY A 505 -14.58 -20.85 37.27
C GLY A 505 -14.82 -19.87 36.11
N TRP A 506 -14.11 -20.05 35.01
CA TRP A 506 -14.25 -19.19 33.83
C TRP A 506 -15.48 -19.58 33.01
N GLU A 507 -16.41 -18.64 32.86
CA GLU A 507 -17.63 -18.83 32.08
C GLU A 507 -17.99 -17.59 31.25
N PRO A 508 -18.70 -17.76 30.12
CA PRO A 508 -19.21 -16.63 29.35
C PRO A 508 -20.42 -16.00 30.06
N VAL A 509 -20.33 -14.70 30.34
CA VAL A 509 -21.39 -13.93 30.99
C VAL A 509 -21.80 -12.73 30.12
N PRO A 510 -23.09 -12.38 30.05
CA PRO A 510 -23.51 -11.15 29.40
C PRO A 510 -23.13 -9.96 30.28
N VAL A 511 -22.40 -9.01 29.72
CA VAL A 511 -21.99 -7.77 30.39
C VAL A 511 -22.57 -6.55 29.68
N ARG A 512 -22.76 -5.48 30.44
CA ARG A 512 -23.12 -4.16 29.91
C ARG A 512 -21.88 -3.28 29.80
N ILE A 513 -21.52 -2.89 28.59
CA ILE A 513 -20.36 -2.04 28.31
C ILE A 513 -20.87 -0.62 28.04
N THR A 514 -20.42 0.35 28.84
CA THR A 514 -20.66 1.78 28.60
C THR A 514 -19.48 2.38 27.85
N TYR A 515 -19.73 3.25 26.88
CA TYR A 515 -18.67 3.83 26.05
C TYR A 515 -18.89 5.30 25.72
N ALA A 516 -17.82 6.00 25.37
CA ALA A 516 -17.89 7.32 24.77
C ALA A 516 -17.84 7.18 23.24
N ALA A 517 -18.73 7.85 22.51
CA ALA A 517 -18.72 7.83 21.05
C ALA A 517 -18.94 9.21 20.40
N PRO A 518 -18.02 10.17 20.60
CA PRO A 518 -18.13 11.51 19.99
C PRO A 518 -18.29 11.46 18.46
N ARG A 519 -17.63 10.53 17.76
CA ARG A 519 -17.74 10.38 16.30
C ARG A 519 -19.08 9.81 15.84
N LEU A 520 -19.66 8.84 16.56
CA LEU A 520 -21.01 8.36 16.25
C LEU A 520 -22.06 9.45 16.45
N ARG A 521 -21.87 10.33 17.46
CA ARG A 521 -22.69 11.52 17.67
C ARG A 521 -22.52 12.57 16.58
N ARG A 522 -21.29 12.77 16.12
CA ARG A 522 -20.96 13.65 14.99
C ARG A 522 -21.77 13.29 13.75
N ASP A 523 -21.80 11.99 13.46
CA ASP A 523 -22.35 11.43 12.23
C ASP A 523 -23.84 11.04 12.39
N GLN A 524 -24.45 11.41 13.53
CA GLN A 524 -25.86 11.20 13.91
C GLN A 524 -26.30 9.74 14.07
N LEU A 525 -25.35 8.82 14.03
CA LEU A 525 -25.59 7.39 14.22
C LEU A 525 -26.01 7.05 15.66
N ARG A 526 -25.64 7.87 16.65
CA ARG A 526 -26.02 7.75 18.08
C ARG A 526 -26.26 9.12 18.70
N ASP A 527 -27.18 9.26 19.65
CA ASP A 527 -27.30 10.45 20.50
C ASP A 527 -27.71 10.08 21.94
N ASP A 528 -28.44 10.92 22.66
CA ASP A 528 -28.93 10.64 24.03
C ASP A 528 -30.47 10.59 24.10
N VAL A 529 -31.14 10.79 22.96
CA VAL A 529 -32.60 10.89 22.86
C VAL A 529 -33.18 9.94 21.80
N GLU A 530 -32.34 9.12 21.17
CA GLU A 530 -32.79 8.18 20.14
C GLU A 530 -33.65 7.07 20.74
N THR A 531 -34.81 6.84 20.12
CA THR A 531 -35.72 5.74 20.48
C THR A 531 -35.65 4.59 19.48
N ASP A 532 -35.25 4.86 18.23
CA ASP A 532 -35.03 3.88 17.17
C ASP A 532 -33.55 3.84 16.76
N LEU A 533 -33.03 2.62 16.63
CA LEU A 533 -31.66 2.32 16.16
C LEU A 533 -31.64 1.59 14.81
N GLU A 534 -32.79 1.16 14.27
CA GLU A 534 -32.87 0.43 13.00
C GLU A 534 -32.74 1.36 11.79
N SER A 535 -33.14 2.63 11.92
CA SER A 535 -33.06 3.62 10.85
C SER A 535 -32.42 4.93 11.33
N ARG A 536 -31.12 4.88 11.65
CA ARG A 536 -30.37 6.07 12.10
C ARG A 536 -29.88 6.90 10.92
N PRO A 537 -29.99 8.23 10.94
CA PRO A 537 -29.39 9.07 9.91
C PRO A 537 -27.88 8.87 9.86
N TRP A 538 -27.34 8.67 8.66
CA TRP A 538 -25.90 8.72 8.40
C TRP A 538 -25.58 10.07 7.77
N LEU A 539 -25.18 11.03 8.61
CA LEU A 539 -25.04 12.42 8.18
C LEU A 539 -23.74 13.04 8.70
N GLN A 540 -22.67 12.84 7.93
CA GLN A 540 -21.37 13.44 8.21
C GLN A 540 -21.37 14.97 7.96
N PRO A 541 -20.45 15.75 8.56
CA PRO A 541 -20.43 17.21 8.42
C PRO A 541 -20.40 17.74 6.97
N MET A 542 -19.73 17.04 6.05
CA MET A 542 -19.71 17.42 4.63
C MET A 542 -21.06 17.12 3.95
N MET A 543 -21.68 15.99 4.26
CA MET A 543 -23.00 15.61 3.73
C MET A 543 -24.08 16.58 4.20
N GLN A 544 -24.02 16.99 5.47
CA GLN A 544 -24.92 18.02 6.02
C GLN A 544 -24.83 19.33 5.23
N ALA A 545 -23.63 19.73 4.83
CA ALA A 545 -23.41 20.96 4.07
C ALA A 545 -23.95 20.90 2.64
N LEU A 546 -24.12 19.71 2.07
CA LEU A 546 -24.65 19.52 0.71
C LEU A 546 -26.16 19.77 0.61
N GLY A 547 -26.88 19.80 1.74
CA GLY A 547 -28.33 20.03 1.76
C GLY A 547 -29.13 18.90 1.11
N LEU A 548 -28.76 17.64 1.41
CA LEU A 548 -29.44 16.46 0.89
C LEU A 548 -30.92 16.47 1.29
N PRO A 549 -31.87 16.16 0.37
CA PRO A 549 -33.30 16.13 0.69
C PRO A 549 -33.65 15.16 1.81
N GLU A 550 -33.06 13.97 1.77
CA GLU A 550 -33.11 12.97 2.84
C GLU A 550 -31.74 12.29 2.97
N PRO A 551 -31.19 12.13 4.19
CA PRO A 551 -29.98 11.36 4.39
C PRO A 551 -30.24 9.85 4.22
N ASP A 552 -29.20 9.13 3.82
CA ASP A 552 -29.18 7.67 3.94
C ASP A 552 -29.26 7.27 5.43
N THR A 553 -29.81 6.09 5.68
CA THR A 553 -29.98 5.56 7.03
C THR A 553 -29.15 4.29 7.23
N ALA A 554 -28.71 4.06 8.45
CA ALA A 554 -27.98 2.87 8.86
C ALA A 554 -28.70 2.15 10.02
N ASP A 555 -28.70 0.83 9.97
CA ASP A 555 -29.17 -0.01 11.08
C ASP A 555 -28.04 -0.17 12.11
N PHE A 556 -28.09 0.68 13.13
CA PHE A 556 -27.16 0.61 14.25
C PHE A 556 -27.60 -0.40 15.31
N SER A 557 -28.88 -0.76 15.37
CA SER A 557 -29.41 -1.77 16.31
C SER A 557 -28.67 -3.11 16.17
N ASN A 558 -28.24 -3.38 14.94
CA ASN A 558 -27.60 -4.60 14.49
C ASN A 558 -26.11 -4.40 14.19
N CYS A 559 -25.50 -3.32 14.67
CA CYS A 559 -24.07 -3.07 14.50
C CYS A 559 -23.25 -4.12 15.28
N ARG A 560 -22.15 -4.58 14.69
CA ARG A 560 -21.20 -5.44 15.40
C ARG A 560 -20.24 -4.57 16.21
N VAL A 561 -19.62 -5.17 17.21
CA VAL A 561 -18.60 -4.48 18.02
C VAL A 561 -17.36 -5.33 18.06
N THR A 562 -16.20 -4.70 17.87
CA THR A 562 -14.89 -5.32 18.02
C THR A 562 -14.18 -4.67 19.20
N LEU A 563 -13.70 -5.47 20.14
CA LEU A 563 -12.85 -5.02 21.24
C LEU A 563 -11.38 -5.03 20.80
N GLN A 564 -10.70 -3.89 20.92
CA GLN A 564 -9.29 -3.74 20.61
C GLN A 564 -8.57 -3.16 21.83
N PRO A 565 -8.12 -4.01 22.77
CA PRO A 565 -7.32 -3.55 23.90
C PRO A 565 -5.93 -3.13 23.43
N SER A 566 -5.54 -1.90 23.78
CA SER A 566 -4.16 -1.40 23.65
C SER A 566 -3.39 -1.59 24.97
N ALA A 567 -4.11 -1.53 26.10
CA ALA A 567 -3.64 -1.79 27.45
C ALA A 567 -4.83 -2.27 28.32
N PRO A 568 -4.61 -2.79 29.55
CA PRO A 568 -5.71 -3.21 30.44
C PRO A 568 -6.72 -2.09 30.75
N ASP A 569 -6.28 -0.84 30.73
CA ASP A 569 -7.05 0.38 31.00
C ASP A 569 -7.42 1.18 29.73
N ASP A 570 -6.93 0.76 28.56
CA ASP A 570 -7.22 1.39 27.27
C ASP A 570 -7.79 0.37 26.29
N ILE A 571 -9.12 0.33 26.21
CA ILE A 571 -9.87 -0.59 25.35
C ILE A 571 -10.65 0.21 24.32
N GLN A 572 -10.24 0.09 23.06
CA GLN A 572 -10.91 0.73 21.94
C GLN A 572 -12.08 -0.14 21.44
N LEU A 573 -13.20 0.51 21.15
CA LEU A 573 -14.38 -0.13 20.51
C LEU A 573 -14.45 0.28 19.05
N THR A 574 -14.43 -0.71 18.16
CA THR A 574 -14.63 -0.47 16.72
C THR A 574 -16.02 -0.93 16.30
N PHE A 575 -16.73 -0.05 15.59
CA PHE A 575 -18.08 -0.27 15.08
C PHE A 575 -18.04 -0.30 13.54
N PRO A 576 -18.02 -1.49 12.90
CA PRO A 576 -18.20 -1.61 11.47
C PRO A 576 -19.68 -1.36 11.11
N VAL A 577 -20.03 -0.10 10.90
CA VAL A 577 -21.38 0.30 10.51
C VAL A 577 -21.55 0.05 9.01
N ASP A 578 -22.50 -0.81 8.66
CA ASP A 578 -22.91 -1.02 7.28
C ASP A 578 -23.80 0.16 6.86
N VAL A 579 -23.36 0.95 5.89
CA VAL A 579 -24.11 2.10 5.35
C VAL A 579 -24.46 1.85 3.88
N SER A 580 -25.70 2.09 3.49
CA SER A 580 -26.05 2.28 2.08
C SER A 580 -25.84 3.75 1.72
N ALA A 581 -25.31 4.01 0.53
CA ALA A 581 -25.12 5.36 0.00
C ALA A 581 -26.02 5.60 -1.23
N ASP A 582 -27.13 4.86 -1.36
CA ASP A 582 -28.00 4.89 -2.54
C ASP A 582 -28.66 6.27 -2.71
N LYS A 583 -29.17 6.89 -1.63
CA LYS A 583 -29.80 8.22 -1.70
C LYS A 583 -28.76 9.30 -1.99
N LEU A 584 -27.60 9.24 -1.34
CA LEU A 584 -26.47 10.13 -1.61
C LEU A 584 -26.00 10.04 -3.07
N THR A 585 -25.81 8.82 -3.56
CA THR A 585 -25.39 8.56 -4.95
C THR A 585 -26.46 9.00 -5.93
N THR A 586 -27.74 8.84 -5.61
CA THR A 586 -28.85 9.34 -6.45
C THR A 586 -28.88 10.86 -6.49
N ALA A 587 -28.61 11.53 -5.37
CA ALA A 587 -28.66 12.98 -5.26
C ALA A 587 -27.49 13.68 -5.97
N ILE A 588 -26.27 13.14 -5.88
CA ILE A 588 -25.06 13.82 -6.37
C ILE A 588 -24.09 12.94 -7.18
N GLY A 589 -24.25 11.63 -7.13
CA GLY A 589 -23.30 10.68 -7.73
C GLY A 589 -23.31 10.72 -9.25
N LYS A 590 -22.11 10.63 -9.85
CA LYS A 590 -21.92 10.69 -11.30
C LYS A 590 -21.14 9.51 -11.88
N ALA A 591 -20.72 8.56 -11.05
CA ALA A 591 -19.95 7.39 -11.49
C ALA A 591 -20.60 6.60 -12.64
N ALA A 592 -21.91 6.35 -12.57
CA ALA A 592 -22.64 5.60 -13.60
C ALA A 592 -22.59 6.28 -14.98
N ARG A 593 -22.66 7.62 -15.01
CA ARG A 593 -22.56 8.44 -16.25
C ARG A 593 -21.19 8.27 -16.94
N TRP A 594 -20.14 8.13 -16.15
CA TRP A 594 -18.75 8.10 -16.62
C TRP A 594 -18.17 6.68 -16.75
N ALA A 595 -18.94 5.66 -16.38
CA ALA A 595 -18.54 4.26 -16.53
C ALA A 595 -18.19 3.95 -17.99
N LYS A 596 -16.98 3.40 -18.22
CA LYS A 596 -16.45 3.02 -19.55
C LYS A 596 -16.26 4.18 -20.55
N GLN A 597 -16.40 5.44 -20.14
CA GLN A 597 -16.11 6.62 -20.99
C GLN A 597 -14.62 6.90 -21.13
N PHE A 598 -13.78 6.32 -20.27
CA PHE A 598 -12.32 6.50 -20.28
C PHE A 598 -11.60 5.33 -20.97
N ASN A 599 -10.44 5.61 -21.54
CA ASN A 599 -9.46 4.60 -21.92
C ASN A 599 -8.64 4.21 -20.70
N LEU A 600 -8.62 2.92 -20.37
CA LEU A 600 -7.94 2.36 -19.20
C LEU A 600 -6.89 1.35 -19.66
N PHE A 601 -5.74 1.31 -18.98
CA PHE A 601 -4.79 0.22 -19.16
C PHE A 601 -5.26 -1.01 -18.39
N PRO A 602 -5.16 -2.23 -18.97
CA PRO A 602 -5.67 -3.44 -18.34
C PRO A 602 -4.72 -3.92 -17.26
N ASP A 603 -5.03 -3.63 -15.99
CA ASP A 603 -4.48 -4.35 -14.84
C ASP A 603 -5.44 -4.24 -13.63
N GLY A 604 -6.53 -5.02 -13.68
CA GLY A 604 -7.56 -5.11 -12.63
C GLY A 604 -8.52 -3.91 -12.51
N ASP A 605 -9.14 -3.75 -11.34
CA ASP A 605 -10.08 -2.66 -10.99
C ASP A 605 -9.42 -1.27 -10.83
N ASN A 606 -8.15 -1.13 -11.22
CA ASN A 606 -7.38 0.10 -11.04
C ASN A 606 -7.46 1.02 -12.27
N PHE A 607 -8.12 2.17 -12.11
CA PHE A 607 -8.21 3.23 -13.12
C PHE A 607 -6.91 4.04 -13.22
N TYR A 608 -5.85 3.49 -13.83
CA TYR A 608 -4.61 4.24 -14.08
C TYR A 608 -4.37 4.56 -15.56
N ASN A 609 -3.72 5.70 -15.83
CA ASN A 609 -3.55 6.28 -17.17
C ASN A 609 -4.87 6.55 -17.92
N ALA A 610 -5.88 6.97 -17.18
CA ALA A 610 -7.21 7.31 -17.67
C ALA A 610 -7.19 8.62 -18.48
N SER A 611 -7.90 8.56 -19.59
CA SER A 611 -8.13 9.69 -20.50
C SER A 611 -9.47 9.50 -21.20
N LEU A 612 -10.19 10.60 -21.39
CA LEU A 612 -11.53 10.60 -21.97
C LEU A 612 -11.45 10.06 -23.40
N ARG A 613 -12.37 9.15 -23.73
CA ARG A 613 -12.40 8.49 -25.04
C ARG A 613 -13.08 9.40 -26.07
N TRP A 614 -12.36 9.68 -27.16
CA TRP A 614 -12.89 10.46 -28.28
C TRP A 614 -13.44 9.56 -29.40
N PRO A 615 -14.32 10.08 -30.30
CA PRO A 615 -15.04 9.27 -31.28
C PRO A 615 -14.17 8.48 -32.26
N HIS A 616 -12.96 8.97 -32.54
CA HIS A 616 -12.00 8.33 -33.44
C HIS A 616 -11.23 7.17 -32.80
N GLU A 617 -11.35 6.98 -31.48
CA GLU A 617 -10.63 5.96 -30.73
C GLU A 617 -11.38 4.62 -30.69
N LYS A 618 -10.66 3.53 -30.37
CA LYS A 618 -11.22 2.17 -30.29
C LYS A 618 -12.37 2.09 -29.28
N LYS A 619 -13.54 1.60 -29.72
CA LYS A 619 -14.72 1.41 -28.86
C LYS A 619 -14.53 0.21 -27.91
N PRO A 620 -15.09 0.22 -26.70
CA PRO A 620 -15.03 -0.92 -25.81
C PRO A 620 -16.04 -2.00 -26.25
N SER A 621 -15.86 -3.24 -25.80
CA SER A 621 -16.72 -4.39 -26.19
C SER A 621 -18.20 -4.20 -25.86
N LYS A 622 -18.51 -3.42 -24.82
CA LYS A 622 -19.87 -3.00 -24.44
C LYS A 622 -19.88 -1.47 -24.31
N PRO A 623 -20.05 -0.72 -25.41
CA PRO A 623 -19.98 0.74 -25.41
C PRO A 623 -21.13 1.36 -24.62
N PRO A 624 -20.85 2.32 -23.72
CA PRO A 624 -21.90 3.18 -23.18
C PRO A 624 -22.40 4.16 -24.26
N VAL A 625 -23.50 4.87 -23.99
CA VAL A 625 -23.86 6.06 -24.79
C VAL A 625 -22.69 7.06 -24.74
N PRO A 626 -22.16 7.55 -25.87
CA PRO A 626 -21.04 8.48 -25.85
C PRO A 626 -21.32 9.73 -25.02
N TRP A 627 -20.36 10.11 -24.16
CA TRP A 627 -20.51 11.27 -23.27
C TRP A 627 -20.89 12.56 -24.02
N HIS A 628 -20.41 12.75 -25.25
CA HIS A 628 -20.66 13.95 -26.05
C HIS A 628 -22.07 14.00 -26.66
N GLU A 629 -22.76 12.87 -26.77
CA GLU A 629 -24.16 12.80 -27.17
C GLU A 629 -25.08 13.08 -25.97
N ALA A 630 -24.73 12.54 -24.81
CA ALA A 630 -25.53 12.65 -23.59
C ALA A 630 -25.40 13.99 -22.85
N LEU A 631 -24.34 14.76 -23.10
CA LEU A 631 -24.00 15.96 -22.35
C LEU A 631 -23.72 17.15 -23.28
N ASP A 632 -23.99 18.35 -22.77
CA ASP A 632 -23.52 19.63 -23.33
C ASP A 632 -22.50 20.32 -22.42
N ASN A 633 -22.38 19.88 -21.17
CA ASN A 633 -21.40 20.36 -20.22
C ASN A 633 -21.04 19.30 -19.17
N PHE A 634 -19.87 19.46 -18.55
CA PHE A 634 -19.44 18.71 -17.37
C PHE A 634 -18.31 19.45 -16.64
N SER A 635 -17.97 19.02 -15.42
CA SER A 635 -16.90 19.65 -14.64
C SER A 635 -15.93 18.66 -14.03
N VAL A 636 -14.66 19.05 -13.89
CA VAL A 636 -13.60 18.18 -13.38
C VAL A 636 -12.75 18.94 -12.34
N LEU A 637 -12.39 18.26 -11.26
CA LEU A 637 -11.36 18.74 -10.34
C LEU A 637 -10.06 18.00 -10.63
N ALA A 638 -9.01 18.71 -11.04
CA ALA A 638 -7.67 18.15 -11.15
C ALA A 638 -6.83 18.52 -9.93
N ALA A 639 -6.06 17.56 -9.39
CA ALA A 639 -5.16 17.78 -8.27
C ALA A 639 -3.74 17.29 -8.59
N ASP A 640 -2.77 18.19 -8.40
CA ASP A 640 -1.32 17.94 -8.46
C ASP A 640 -0.83 17.80 -7.02
N LEU A 641 -0.30 16.63 -6.63
CA LEU A 641 0.14 16.42 -5.26
C LEU A 641 1.50 17.10 -5.06
N GLY A 642 1.68 17.75 -3.92
CA GLY A 642 2.85 18.56 -3.66
C GLY A 642 3.85 17.87 -2.75
N GLN A 643 5.14 18.17 -2.95
CA GLN A 643 6.21 17.77 -2.02
C GLN A 643 6.50 18.84 -0.94
N ARG A 644 6.06 20.09 -1.17
CA ARG A 644 6.25 21.22 -0.24
C ARG A 644 4.98 21.54 0.54
N CYS A 645 3.88 21.66 -0.18
CA CYS A 645 2.52 21.71 0.36
C CYS A 645 1.82 20.37 0.06
N ALA A 646 0.63 20.12 0.59
CA ALA A 646 -0.13 18.91 0.25
C ALA A 646 -0.43 18.79 -1.26
N GLY A 647 -0.67 19.91 -1.95
CA GLY A 647 -0.84 19.92 -3.40
C GLY A 647 -1.43 21.23 -3.92
N ALA A 648 -1.88 21.20 -5.15
CA ALA A 648 -2.66 22.26 -5.79
C ALA A 648 -3.86 21.65 -6.51
N PHE A 649 -4.95 22.39 -6.60
CA PHE A 649 -6.13 21.98 -7.35
C PHE A 649 -6.49 22.97 -8.44
N ALA A 650 -7.14 22.47 -9.48
CA ALA A 650 -7.74 23.25 -10.55
C ALA A 650 -9.11 22.64 -10.91
N ARG A 651 -10.16 23.43 -10.77
CA ARG A 651 -11.52 23.06 -11.18
C ARG A 651 -11.79 23.61 -12.57
N LEU A 652 -12.03 22.72 -13.52
CA LEU A 652 -12.37 23.07 -14.90
C LEU A 652 -13.85 22.82 -15.16
N GLU A 653 -14.45 23.72 -15.91
CA GLU A 653 -15.79 23.55 -16.48
C GLU A 653 -15.65 23.40 -18.00
N VAL A 654 -16.36 22.42 -18.55
CA VAL A 654 -16.29 22.03 -19.94
C VAL A 654 -17.66 22.20 -20.57
N ARG A 655 -17.73 22.88 -21.71
CA ARG A 655 -18.98 23.16 -22.41
C ARG A 655 -18.84 22.98 -23.92
N ALA A 656 -19.91 22.55 -24.55
CA ALA A 656 -20.04 22.45 -26.00
C ALA A 656 -20.52 23.79 -26.57
N ASN A 657 -19.87 24.25 -27.65
CA ASN A 657 -20.22 25.44 -28.43
C ASN A 657 -20.33 26.74 -27.62
N ASP A 658 -19.71 26.81 -26.44
CA ASP A 658 -19.70 27.97 -25.54
C ASP A 658 -18.30 28.62 -25.57
N ASP A 659 -18.25 29.95 -25.67
CA ASP A 659 -17.03 30.75 -25.65
C ASP A 659 -16.67 31.26 -24.24
N PHE A 660 -17.48 30.91 -23.24
CA PHE A 660 -17.43 31.35 -21.85
C PHE A 660 -17.53 32.89 -21.70
N ALA A 661 -18.30 33.55 -22.57
CA ALA A 661 -18.47 35.00 -22.59
C ALA A 661 -17.13 35.75 -22.65
N GLY A 662 -16.21 35.27 -23.48
CA GLY A 662 -14.87 35.82 -23.66
C GLY A 662 -13.88 35.52 -22.53
N LYS A 663 -14.27 34.75 -21.49
CA LYS A 663 -13.34 34.33 -20.45
C LYS A 663 -12.26 33.39 -21.02
N PRO A 664 -11.02 33.42 -20.49
CA PRO A 664 -9.96 32.52 -20.91
C PRO A 664 -10.39 31.04 -20.85
N SER A 665 -10.46 30.41 -22.02
CA SER A 665 -10.85 29.01 -22.19
C SER A 665 -9.96 28.32 -23.21
N ARG A 666 -9.83 27.00 -23.10
CA ARG A 666 -9.00 26.15 -23.97
C ARG A 666 -9.89 25.29 -24.83
N PHE A 667 -9.65 25.29 -26.14
CA PHE A 667 -10.24 24.28 -27.01
C PHE A 667 -9.66 22.90 -26.66
N ILE A 668 -10.54 21.92 -26.45
CA ILE A 668 -10.15 20.57 -26.04
C ILE A 668 -10.51 19.49 -27.07
N GLY A 669 -11.23 19.84 -28.13
CA GLY A 669 -11.50 18.96 -29.27
C GLY A 669 -12.89 19.16 -29.86
N GLU A 670 -13.18 18.42 -30.92
CA GLU A 670 -14.45 18.50 -31.65
C GLU A 670 -15.06 17.11 -31.82
N THR A 671 -16.35 17.01 -31.53
CA THR A 671 -17.19 15.84 -31.80
C THR A 671 -18.23 16.23 -32.85
N PRO A 672 -18.96 15.28 -33.48
CA PRO A 672 -19.98 15.64 -34.47
C PRO A 672 -20.94 16.71 -33.95
N GLY A 673 -20.92 17.91 -34.58
CA GLY A 673 -21.77 19.05 -34.23
C GLY A 673 -21.41 19.83 -32.95
N LYS A 674 -20.33 19.50 -32.23
CA LYS A 674 -19.96 20.16 -30.96
C LYS A 674 -18.46 20.45 -30.86
N LYS A 675 -18.12 21.72 -30.69
CA LYS A 675 -16.77 22.20 -30.35
C LYS A 675 -16.65 22.35 -28.84
N TRP A 676 -15.75 21.61 -28.21
CA TRP A 676 -15.64 21.58 -26.76
C TRP A 676 -14.54 22.51 -26.27
N ARG A 677 -14.86 23.29 -25.23
CA ARG A 677 -13.91 24.18 -24.56
C ARG A 677 -13.93 23.98 -23.05
N ALA A 678 -12.77 24.14 -22.42
CA ALA A 678 -12.59 24.04 -20.97
C ALA A 678 -12.12 25.39 -20.40
N ALA A 679 -12.78 25.90 -19.37
CA ALA A 679 -12.40 27.12 -18.66
C ALA A 679 -12.05 26.82 -17.19
N LEU A 680 -11.14 27.61 -16.63
CA LEU A 680 -10.78 27.52 -15.22
C LEU A 680 -11.82 28.26 -14.36
N VAL A 681 -12.48 27.54 -13.45
CA VAL A 681 -13.50 28.11 -12.55
C VAL A 681 -12.92 28.47 -11.19
N ALA A 682 -12.03 27.62 -10.68
CA ALA A 682 -11.34 27.84 -9.40
C ALA A 682 -10.00 27.11 -9.40
N ALA A 683 -9.02 27.66 -8.69
CA ALA A 683 -7.76 26.99 -8.41
C ALA A 683 -7.20 27.48 -7.07
N GLY A 684 -6.38 26.66 -6.43
CA GLY A 684 -5.77 27.02 -5.16
C GLY A 684 -4.72 26.03 -4.70
N MET A 685 -3.96 26.45 -3.70
CA MET A 685 -3.01 25.57 -3.00
C MET A 685 -3.75 24.81 -1.89
N LEU A 686 -3.53 23.51 -1.83
CA LEU A 686 -3.96 22.65 -0.72
C LEU A 686 -2.86 22.73 0.35
N ARG A 687 -3.14 23.44 1.45
CA ARG A 687 -2.19 23.72 2.54
C ARG A 687 -2.67 23.07 3.83
N LEU A 688 -1.83 22.22 4.42
CA LEU A 688 -2.05 21.60 5.72
C LEU A 688 -1.57 22.51 6.87
N PRO A 689 -1.95 22.25 8.13
CA PRO A 689 -1.38 22.94 9.27
C PRO A 689 0.15 22.91 9.25
N GLY A 690 0.81 24.05 9.41
CA GLY A 690 2.25 24.19 9.24
C GLY A 690 2.70 24.39 7.78
N GLU A 691 1.79 24.70 6.86
CA GLU A 691 2.07 25.02 5.46
C GLU A 691 1.38 26.33 5.05
N GLU A 692 1.34 27.31 5.96
CA GLU A 692 0.63 28.58 5.77
C GLU A 692 -0.87 28.38 5.51
N GLN A 693 -1.46 27.42 6.21
CA GLN A 693 -2.90 27.17 6.09
C GLN A 693 -3.70 28.42 6.48
N THR A 694 -4.78 28.67 5.74
CA THR A 694 -5.75 29.70 6.11
C THR A 694 -6.65 29.18 7.23
N VAL A 695 -6.67 29.88 8.36
CA VAL A 695 -7.40 29.51 9.57
C VAL A 695 -8.23 30.69 10.07
N TRP A 696 -9.37 30.39 10.68
CA TRP A 696 -10.21 31.42 11.29
C TRP A 696 -9.55 31.97 12.55
N ARG A 697 -9.32 33.28 12.61
CA ARG A 697 -8.73 33.97 13.75
C ARG A 697 -9.19 35.43 13.85
N PRO A 698 -9.11 36.07 15.03
CA PRO A 698 -9.29 37.51 15.17
C PRO A 698 -8.23 38.26 14.33
N GLY A 699 -8.69 39.23 13.55
CA GLY A 699 -7.87 40.21 12.83
C GLY A 699 -8.15 41.64 13.31
N ALA A 700 -7.41 42.62 12.78
CA ALA A 700 -7.57 44.03 13.13
C ALA A 700 -8.97 44.58 12.82
N THR A 701 -9.65 44.01 11.81
CA THR A 701 -11.00 44.37 11.36
C THR A 701 -12.08 43.40 11.87
N GLY A 702 -11.74 42.56 12.87
CA GLY A 702 -12.62 41.51 13.39
C GLY A 702 -12.21 40.09 12.95
N PRO A 703 -12.95 39.06 13.37
CA PRO A 703 -12.63 37.66 13.08
C PRO A 703 -12.84 37.32 11.60
N ASN A 704 -11.80 36.80 10.95
CA ASN A 704 -11.84 36.36 9.55
C ASN A 704 -10.84 35.20 9.32
N PHE A 705 -10.86 34.65 8.11
CA PHE A 705 -9.86 33.69 7.64
C PHE A 705 -8.55 34.41 7.32
N HIS A 706 -7.48 34.04 8.02
CA HIS A 706 -6.13 34.55 7.81
C HIS A 706 -5.12 33.41 7.79
N THR A 707 -3.93 33.64 7.22
CA THR A 707 -2.81 32.69 7.34
C THR A 707 -2.51 32.39 8.82
N GLU A 708 -2.23 31.12 9.13
CA GLU A 708 -1.84 30.70 10.47
C GLU A 708 -0.61 31.47 10.99
N LEU A 709 -0.51 31.62 12.32
CA LEU A 709 0.53 32.47 12.94
C LEU A 709 1.96 31.97 12.74
N SER A 710 2.14 30.65 12.67
CA SER A 710 3.48 30.02 12.71
C SER A 710 3.89 29.37 11.39
N GLY A 711 2.96 29.03 10.49
CA GLY A 711 3.26 28.56 9.13
C GLY A 711 4.28 27.42 9.05
N SER A 712 4.98 27.35 7.91
CA SER A 712 6.08 26.40 7.66
C SER A 712 7.30 26.63 8.53
N ARG A 713 7.64 27.88 8.84
CA ARG A 713 8.81 28.20 9.67
C ARG A 713 8.62 27.69 11.11
N GLY A 714 7.41 27.86 11.64
CA GLY A 714 7.07 27.57 13.02
C GLY A 714 7.00 28.84 13.87
N ARG A 715 6.76 28.68 15.17
CA ARG A 715 6.73 29.81 16.10
C ARG A 715 8.12 30.38 16.32
N MET A 716 8.21 31.65 16.70
CA MET A 716 9.46 32.22 17.21
C MET A 716 9.86 31.59 18.55
N ALA A 717 11.15 31.54 18.80
CA ALA A 717 11.71 31.13 20.08
C ALA A 717 11.49 32.23 21.13
N ARG A 718 11.26 31.81 22.37
CA ARG A 718 11.30 32.70 23.54
C ARG A 718 12.77 32.97 23.93
N PRO A 719 13.06 34.06 24.65
CA PRO A 719 14.44 34.39 25.06
C PRO A 719 15.18 33.21 25.72
N HIS A 720 14.59 32.58 26.74
CA HIS A 720 15.20 31.43 27.42
C HIS A 720 15.38 30.21 26.51
N GLU A 721 14.55 30.05 25.47
CA GLU A 721 14.71 28.96 24.49
C GLU A 721 15.86 29.24 23.52
N ALA A 722 16.12 30.51 23.23
CA ALA A 722 17.30 30.91 22.47
C ALA A 722 18.57 30.73 23.34
N ASP A 723 18.52 31.08 24.63
CA ASP A 723 19.64 30.81 25.55
C ASP A 723 19.93 29.31 25.67
N ASP A 724 18.90 28.48 25.81
CA ASP A 724 19.00 27.02 25.77
C ASP A 724 19.62 26.50 24.45
N THR A 725 19.39 27.18 23.33
CA THR A 725 20.02 26.85 22.03
C THR A 725 21.51 27.15 22.04
N ALA A 726 21.90 28.33 22.53
CA ALA A 726 23.31 28.72 22.67
C ALA A 726 24.06 27.74 23.59
N ASP A 727 23.44 27.36 24.72
CA ASP A 727 24.01 26.39 25.64
C ASP A 727 24.16 25.00 25.02
N LEU A 728 23.16 24.53 24.26
CA LEU A 728 23.27 23.25 23.54
C LEU A 728 24.33 23.28 22.44
N LEU A 729 24.49 24.39 21.70
CA LEU A 729 25.57 24.54 20.71
C LEU A 729 26.94 24.44 21.37
N ARG A 730 27.13 25.14 22.50
CA ARG A 730 28.36 25.06 23.30
C ARG A 730 28.61 23.64 23.79
N ALA A 731 27.59 22.97 24.32
CA ALA A 731 27.70 21.58 24.79
C ALA A 731 27.98 20.57 23.67
N PHE A 732 27.55 20.87 22.44
CA PHE A 732 27.90 20.12 21.24
C PHE A 732 29.21 20.58 20.60
N ASP A 733 30.09 21.31 21.29
CA ASP A 733 31.34 21.88 20.76
C ASP A 733 31.15 22.46 19.34
N CYS A 734 30.14 23.30 19.18
CA CYS A 734 29.80 23.93 17.91
C CYS A 734 29.74 25.45 18.13
N PRO A 735 30.73 26.21 17.64
CA PRO A 735 30.71 27.67 17.71
C PRO A 735 29.44 28.21 17.02
N GLU A 736 28.82 29.25 17.59
CA GLU A 736 27.55 29.77 17.07
C GLU A 736 27.70 30.27 15.63
N GLU A 737 28.73 31.06 15.38
CA GLU A 737 29.12 31.64 14.09
C GLU A 737 29.38 30.58 13.00
N SER A 738 29.68 29.35 13.38
CA SER A 738 29.94 28.25 12.43
C SER A 738 28.66 27.68 11.78
N LEU A 739 27.49 28.01 12.32
CA LEU A 739 26.22 27.38 11.94
C LEU A 739 25.02 28.33 11.92
N MET A 740 25.04 29.34 12.78
CA MET A 740 23.98 30.32 12.96
C MET A 740 24.31 31.63 12.21
N PRO A 741 23.31 32.30 11.60
CA PRO A 741 23.49 33.66 11.10
C PRO A 741 23.66 34.65 12.26
N ALA A 742 24.24 35.83 12.01
CA ALA A 742 24.55 36.81 13.06
C ALA A 742 23.33 37.28 13.88
N ASP A 743 22.14 37.32 13.26
CA ASP A 743 20.87 37.75 13.87
C ASP A 743 19.95 36.57 14.25
N TRP A 744 20.49 35.34 14.37
CA TRP A 744 19.69 34.11 14.47
C TRP A 744 18.64 34.09 15.57
N ARG A 745 18.88 34.80 16.68
CA ARG A 745 17.96 34.88 17.82
C ARG A 745 16.62 35.52 17.44
N THR A 746 16.62 36.45 16.49
CA THR A 746 15.42 37.14 15.98
C THR A 746 15.03 36.68 14.59
N SER A 747 15.99 36.20 13.78
CA SER A 747 15.74 35.79 12.40
C SER A 747 15.31 34.33 12.25
N LEU A 748 15.71 33.42 13.16
CA LEU A 748 15.31 32.01 13.13
C LEU A 748 14.15 31.71 14.09
N SER A 749 13.16 30.98 13.60
CA SER A 749 12.09 30.40 14.41
C SER A 749 12.60 29.27 15.30
N PHE A 750 11.83 28.92 16.34
CA PHE A 750 12.19 27.85 17.28
C PHE A 750 12.45 26.50 16.58
N PRO A 751 11.62 26.03 15.62
CA PRO A 751 11.94 24.81 14.89
C PRO A 751 13.16 24.95 13.97
N GLU A 752 13.44 26.12 13.40
CA GLU A 752 14.66 26.33 12.60
C GLU A 752 15.92 26.27 13.47
N GLN A 753 15.88 26.83 14.68
CA GLN A 753 16.95 26.66 15.67
C GLN A 753 17.19 25.18 15.99
N ASN A 754 16.11 24.39 16.15
CA ASN A 754 16.21 22.95 16.36
C ASN A 754 16.81 22.18 15.18
N ASP A 755 16.54 22.60 13.93
CA ASP A 755 17.18 22.01 12.76
C ASP A 755 18.71 22.23 12.80
N LYS A 756 19.15 23.42 13.23
CA LYS A 756 20.58 23.72 13.44
C LYS A 756 21.15 22.89 14.59
N LEU A 757 20.44 22.73 15.70
CA LEU A 757 20.87 21.85 16.80
C LEU A 757 21.01 20.39 16.37
N LEU A 758 20.14 19.88 15.50
CA LEU A 758 20.30 18.53 14.91
C LEU A 758 21.54 18.43 14.03
N VAL A 759 21.89 19.49 13.28
CA VAL A 759 23.15 19.56 12.53
C VAL A 759 24.35 19.58 13.48
N ALA A 760 24.29 20.33 14.59
CA ALA A 760 25.33 20.36 15.61
C ALA A 760 25.51 18.99 16.27
N ALA A 761 24.42 18.33 16.66
CA ALA A 761 24.42 16.96 17.19
C ALA A 761 25.02 15.96 16.18
N ARG A 762 24.69 16.10 14.88
CA ARG A 762 25.31 15.29 13.82
C ARG A 762 26.81 15.52 13.72
N ARG A 763 27.27 16.80 13.73
CA ARG A 763 28.71 17.14 13.72
C ARG A 763 29.42 16.55 14.93
N TYR A 764 28.81 16.61 16.12
CA TYR A 764 29.33 16.01 17.35
C TYR A 764 29.51 14.49 17.22
N GLN A 765 28.48 13.78 16.74
CA GLN A 765 28.54 12.35 16.49
C GLN A 765 29.56 11.98 15.40
N SER A 766 29.73 12.81 14.36
CA SER A 766 30.78 12.61 13.35
C SER A 766 32.18 12.73 13.94
N ARG A 767 32.42 13.67 14.88
CA ARG A 767 33.70 13.76 15.59
C ARG A 767 33.94 12.55 16.49
N LEU A 768 32.92 12.07 17.21
CA LEU A 768 33.02 10.82 17.98
C LEU A 768 33.35 9.61 17.09
N ALA A 769 32.70 9.49 15.94
CA ALA A 769 32.99 8.42 14.98
C ALA A 769 34.43 8.49 14.44
N ARG A 770 34.96 9.71 14.25
CA ARG A 770 36.36 9.94 13.87
C ARG A 770 37.32 9.53 14.99
N LEU A 771 37.04 9.91 16.24
CA LEU A 771 37.83 9.48 17.41
C LEU A 771 37.86 7.94 17.54
N HIS A 772 36.71 7.27 17.44
CA HIS A 772 36.66 5.80 17.38
C HIS A 772 37.56 5.22 16.28
N ARG A 773 37.51 5.80 15.07
CA ARG A 773 38.33 5.36 13.93
C ARG A 773 39.82 5.55 14.21
N TRP A 774 40.23 6.68 14.78
CA TRP A 774 41.63 6.92 15.13
C TRP A 774 42.12 5.96 16.21
N CYS A 775 41.34 5.72 17.27
CA CYS A 775 41.67 4.71 18.28
C CYS A 775 41.91 3.32 17.66
N TRP A 776 41.14 2.96 16.63
CA TRP A 776 41.35 1.70 15.89
C TRP A 776 42.56 1.75 14.96
N PHE A 777 42.69 2.80 14.16
CA PHE A 777 43.79 2.92 13.18
C PHE A 777 45.16 3.00 13.83
N LEU A 778 45.26 3.57 15.03
CA LEU A 778 46.52 3.62 15.79
C LEU A 778 47.00 2.22 16.24
N THR A 779 46.09 1.25 16.33
CA THR A 779 46.42 -0.16 16.62
C THR A 779 46.70 -1.01 15.38
N ASP A 780 46.47 -0.47 14.17
CA ASP A 780 46.68 -1.16 12.89
C ASP A 780 47.88 -0.57 12.14
N GLU A 781 48.97 -1.34 12.03
CA GLU A 781 50.22 -0.88 11.39
C GLU A 781 50.04 -0.31 9.99
N LYS A 782 49.11 -0.85 9.19
CA LYS A 782 48.88 -0.40 7.80
C LYS A 782 48.11 0.91 7.72
N LYS A 783 47.42 1.30 8.79
CA LYS A 783 46.55 2.49 8.84
C LYS A 783 47.07 3.56 9.80
N ARG A 784 48.06 3.23 10.63
CA ARG A 784 48.62 4.10 11.65
C ARG A 784 49.10 5.44 11.09
N GLN A 785 49.88 5.43 10.01
CA GLN A 785 50.40 6.67 9.41
C GLN A 785 49.27 7.60 8.94
N THR A 786 48.24 7.04 8.29
CA THR A 786 47.06 7.81 7.87
C THR A 786 46.35 8.47 9.06
N ALA A 787 46.22 7.79 10.19
CA ALA A 787 45.64 8.39 11.38
C ALA A 787 46.51 9.50 11.96
N LEU A 788 47.84 9.31 12.02
CA LEU A 788 48.76 10.34 12.50
C LEU A 788 48.72 11.61 11.64
N ASP A 789 48.66 11.46 10.31
CA ASP A 789 48.56 12.60 9.40
C ASP A 789 47.21 13.33 9.57
N GLU A 790 46.09 12.59 9.64
CA GLU A 790 44.78 13.18 9.92
C GLU A 790 44.70 13.89 11.29
N ILE A 791 45.45 13.42 12.30
CA ILE A 791 45.52 14.03 13.64
C ILE A 791 46.36 15.31 13.61
N ARG A 792 47.49 15.33 12.88
CA ARG A 792 48.33 16.54 12.74
C ARG A 792 47.59 17.70 12.09
N GLU A 793 46.69 17.41 11.17
CA GLU A 793 45.85 18.41 10.50
C GLU A 793 44.68 18.91 11.38
N ALA A 794 44.42 18.28 12.53
CA ALA A 794 43.32 18.65 13.42
C ALA A 794 43.76 19.64 14.51
N GLU A 795 43.16 20.83 14.52
CA GLU A 795 43.55 21.95 15.41
C GLU A 795 43.32 21.68 16.92
N ASP A 796 42.36 20.81 17.28
CA ASP A 796 41.93 20.56 18.67
C ASP A 796 42.30 19.15 19.20
N MET A 797 43.41 18.56 18.74
CA MET A 797 43.83 17.20 19.12
C MET A 797 45.17 17.18 19.88
N PRO A 798 45.44 16.14 20.70
CA PRO A 798 46.76 15.97 21.29
C PRO A 798 47.84 15.84 20.20
N ALA A 799 49.07 16.26 20.53
CA ALA A 799 50.19 16.23 19.59
C ALA A 799 50.41 14.80 19.04
N ALA A 800 50.57 14.67 17.72
CA ALA A 800 50.63 13.35 17.06
C ALA A 800 51.87 12.52 17.44
N ASP A 801 52.89 13.16 17.99
CA ASP A 801 54.13 12.60 18.52
C ASP A 801 54.07 12.26 20.03
N ASP A 802 52.95 12.52 20.70
CA ASP A 802 52.76 12.23 22.12
C ASP A 802 52.76 10.70 22.40
N PRO A 803 53.66 10.19 23.26
CA PRO A 803 53.68 8.77 23.63
C PRO A 803 52.37 8.26 24.24
N GLN A 804 51.54 9.14 24.81
CA GLN A 804 50.24 8.83 25.42
C GLN A 804 49.05 9.17 24.51
N LEU A 805 49.29 9.44 23.22
CA LEU A 805 48.25 9.87 22.26
C LEU A 805 47.02 8.96 22.27
N THR A 806 47.22 7.65 22.18
CA THR A 806 46.12 6.67 22.15
C THR A 806 45.26 6.73 23.41
N ASP A 807 45.87 6.84 24.59
CA ASP A 807 45.17 6.90 25.87
C ASP A 807 44.42 8.23 26.04
N LYS A 808 45.04 9.34 25.62
CA LYS A 808 44.41 10.67 25.63
C LYS A 808 43.20 10.73 24.70
N LEU A 809 43.31 10.18 23.48
CA LEU A 809 42.19 10.09 22.54
C LEU A 809 41.07 9.18 23.07
N ARG A 810 41.42 8.07 23.73
CA ARG A 810 40.45 7.17 24.37
C ARG A 810 39.73 7.86 25.53
N ALA A 811 40.44 8.59 26.38
CA ALA A 811 39.84 9.36 27.47
C ALA A 811 38.90 10.45 26.96
N LEU A 812 39.31 11.20 25.93
CA LEU A 812 38.48 12.21 25.27
C LEU A 812 37.22 11.61 24.65
N LEU A 813 37.36 10.46 23.99
CA LEU A 813 36.24 9.71 23.42
C LEU A 813 35.24 9.32 24.51
N LEU A 814 35.69 8.71 25.61
CA LEU A 814 34.83 8.29 26.73
C LEU A 814 34.10 9.47 27.37
N GLN A 815 34.81 10.59 27.61
CA GLN A 815 34.24 11.80 28.16
C GLN A 815 33.08 12.32 27.29
N LYS A 816 33.32 12.47 25.98
CA LYS A 816 32.32 12.98 25.04
C LYS A 816 31.16 11.99 24.82
N GLN A 817 31.47 10.69 24.80
CA GLN A 817 30.47 9.63 24.67
C GLN A 817 29.52 9.58 25.88
N ALA A 818 30.02 9.82 27.10
CA ALA A 818 29.22 9.84 28.32
C ALA A 818 28.24 11.03 28.38
N ALA A 819 28.60 12.19 27.83
CA ALA A 819 27.75 13.38 27.82
C ALA A 819 26.60 13.28 26.80
N LEU A 820 26.83 12.61 25.67
CA LEU A 820 25.93 12.62 24.51
C LEU A 820 24.48 12.17 24.80
N PRO A 821 24.20 11.09 25.55
CA PRO A 821 22.83 10.68 25.87
C PRO A 821 22.00 11.80 26.51
N GLY A 822 22.55 12.49 27.52
CA GLY A 822 21.86 13.59 28.20
C GLY A 822 21.56 14.77 27.26
N LEU A 823 22.52 15.10 26.39
CA LEU A 823 22.33 16.17 25.39
C LEU A 823 21.24 15.82 24.37
N LEU A 824 21.20 14.57 23.88
CA LEU A 824 20.17 14.12 22.95
C LEU A 824 18.78 14.02 23.61
N VAL A 825 18.69 13.65 24.89
CA VAL A 825 17.43 13.66 25.65
C VAL A 825 16.92 15.09 25.86
N ARG A 826 17.80 16.05 26.21
CA ARG A 826 17.44 17.49 26.28
C ARG A 826 16.92 17.98 24.93
N LEU A 827 17.59 17.61 23.83
CA LEU A 827 17.16 17.94 22.48
C LEU A 827 15.83 17.27 22.09
N ALA A 828 15.58 16.02 22.50
CA ALA A 828 14.32 15.32 22.24
C ALA A 828 13.13 16.00 22.92
N ASN A 829 13.29 16.36 24.20
CA ASN A 829 12.28 17.11 24.97
C ASN A 829 12.00 18.51 24.41
N ARG A 830 12.99 19.12 23.74
CA ARG A 830 12.84 20.38 23.02
C ARG A 830 12.12 20.24 21.68
N ILE A 831 12.47 19.23 20.89
CA ILE A 831 11.92 19.01 19.54
C ILE A 831 10.51 18.45 19.58
N LEU A 832 10.27 17.43 20.42
CA LEU A 832 9.00 16.74 20.54
C LEU A 832 8.52 16.78 22.00
N PRO A 833 8.17 17.97 22.51
CA PRO A 833 7.70 18.13 23.88
C PRO A 833 6.45 17.29 24.14
N LEU A 834 6.41 16.61 25.29
CA LEU A 834 5.30 15.78 25.73
C LEU A 834 4.47 16.48 26.80
N ARG A 835 3.18 16.17 26.88
CA ARG A 835 2.28 16.69 27.93
C ARG A 835 2.34 15.77 29.14
N GLY A 836 2.68 16.31 30.30
CA GLY A 836 2.63 15.59 31.58
C GLY A 836 3.71 14.50 31.77
N ARG A 837 4.69 14.43 30.86
CA ARG A 837 5.81 13.48 30.89
C ARG A 837 6.98 14.02 30.06
N SER A 838 8.10 13.30 30.03
CA SER A 838 9.28 13.63 29.21
C SER A 838 9.95 12.39 28.60
N TRP A 839 10.84 12.63 27.64
CA TRP A 839 11.67 11.60 27.05
C TRP A 839 12.82 11.22 27.98
N GLN A 840 13.13 9.92 28.04
CA GLN A 840 14.29 9.36 28.73
C GLN A 840 15.01 8.32 27.88
N TRP A 841 16.32 8.18 28.09
CA TRP A 841 17.16 7.18 27.45
C TRP A 841 17.52 6.11 28.48
N GLU A 842 16.95 4.92 28.30
CA GLU A 842 16.99 3.82 29.27
C GLU A 842 17.59 2.57 28.63
N THR A 843 18.12 1.65 29.44
CA THR A 843 18.58 0.35 28.95
C THR A 843 17.39 -0.48 28.47
N HIS A 844 17.56 -1.20 27.35
CA HIS A 844 16.51 -2.06 26.82
C HIS A 844 16.25 -3.23 27.78
N PRO A 845 14.98 -3.52 28.15
CA PRO A 845 14.65 -4.53 29.15
C PRO A 845 15.15 -5.93 28.77
N ASP A 846 15.00 -6.31 27.50
CA ASP A 846 15.39 -7.64 27.01
C ASP A 846 16.83 -7.73 26.46
N LYS A 847 17.56 -6.61 26.33
CA LYS A 847 18.88 -6.55 25.70
C LYS A 847 19.78 -5.51 26.37
N ALA A 848 20.59 -5.95 27.33
CA ALA A 848 21.40 -5.06 28.16
C ALA A 848 22.44 -4.22 27.39
N ASP A 849 22.86 -4.64 26.18
CA ASP A 849 23.75 -3.87 25.30
C ASP A 849 23.02 -2.81 24.45
N CYS A 850 21.70 -2.78 24.51
CA CYS A 850 20.85 -1.88 23.75
C CYS A 850 20.13 -0.90 24.68
N HIS A 851 19.64 0.19 24.09
CA HIS A 851 18.90 1.23 24.81
C HIS A 851 17.62 1.59 24.07
N LEU A 852 16.68 2.21 24.79
CA LEU A 852 15.39 2.68 24.33
C LEU A 852 15.20 4.15 24.71
N LEU A 853 14.67 4.92 23.77
CA LEU A 853 14.10 6.25 24.03
C LEU A 853 12.63 6.07 24.39
N THR A 854 12.27 6.31 25.65
CA THR A 854 10.94 6.07 26.22
C THR A 854 10.29 7.37 26.68
N GLN A 855 8.96 7.35 26.85
CA GLN A 855 8.16 8.49 27.31
C GLN A 855 7.85 8.46 28.82
N THR A 856 8.71 7.83 29.62
CA THR A 856 8.51 7.54 31.06
C THR A 856 8.99 8.65 31.99
N GLY A 857 9.67 9.67 31.46
CA GLY A 857 10.27 10.70 32.27
C GLY A 857 9.28 11.63 32.97
N PRO A 858 9.71 12.32 34.04
CA PRO A 858 8.86 13.24 34.79
C PRO A 858 8.39 14.40 33.91
N ALA A 859 7.24 14.98 34.24
CA ALA A 859 6.73 16.15 33.55
C ALA A 859 7.72 17.33 33.64
N LEU A 860 8.01 17.97 32.50
CA LEU A 860 8.79 19.21 32.47
C LEU A 860 7.88 20.42 32.71
N PRO A 861 8.38 21.49 33.37
CA PRO A 861 7.62 22.72 33.56
C PRO A 861 7.46 23.50 32.24
N ASP A 862 6.36 24.25 32.09
CA ASP A 862 6.12 25.23 31.02
C ASP A 862 6.27 24.74 29.57
N VAL A 863 5.97 23.48 29.32
CA VAL A 863 6.15 22.84 28.01
C VAL A 863 5.21 23.41 26.93
N TRP A 864 5.80 24.04 25.89
CA TRP A 864 5.05 24.63 24.77
C TRP A 864 4.98 23.72 23.53
N ILE A 865 3.81 23.10 23.33
CA ILE A 865 3.59 22.10 22.26
C ILE A 865 3.17 22.74 20.91
N ARG A 866 2.56 23.93 20.92
CA ARG A 866 2.01 24.55 19.70
C ARG A 866 3.09 25.22 18.83
N GLY A 867 2.84 25.37 17.53
CA GLY A 867 3.72 26.11 16.62
C GLY A 867 4.95 25.33 16.13
N GLN A 868 4.96 23.99 16.26
CA GLN A 868 6.06 23.10 15.85
C GLN A 868 5.91 22.62 14.39
N ARG A 869 5.54 23.52 13.45
CA ARG A 869 5.35 23.23 12.00
C ARG A 869 4.26 22.21 11.62
N GLY A 870 3.32 21.89 12.51
CA GLY A 870 2.11 21.13 12.18
C GLY A 870 2.37 19.77 11.53
N LEU A 871 1.74 19.53 10.37
CA LEU A 871 1.83 18.31 9.56
C LEU A 871 2.78 18.45 8.36
N SER A 872 3.61 19.50 8.33
CA SER A 872 4.51 19.77 7.21
C SER A 872 5.57 18.69 7.03
N MET A 873 6.12 18.58 5.82
CA MET A 873 7.26 17.68 5.57
C MET A 873 8.45 18.02 6.45
N GLN A 874 8.72 19.32 6.67
CA GLN A 874 9.83 19.76 7.53
C GLN A 874 9.68 19.24 8.96
N ARG A 875 8.46 19.09 9.48
CA ARG A 875 8.24 18.47 10.79
C ARG A 875 8.58 16.99 10.80
N ILE A 876 8.15 16.26 9.77
CA ILE A 876 8.46 14.83 9.60
C ILE A 876 9.98 14.63 9.52
N GLU A 877 10.67 15.47 8.74
CA GLU A 877 12.12 15.41 8.58
C GLU A 877 12.88 15.69 9.87
N GLN A 878 12.41 16.66 10.66
CA GLN A 878 13.02 16.99 11.94
C GLN A 878 12.92 15.82 12.95
N ILE A 879 11.76 15.17 13.04
CA ILE A 879 11.57 14.00 13.93
C ILE A 879 12.37 12.79 13.42
N GLU A 880 12.42 12.57 12.11
CA GLU A 880 13.21 11.48 11.51
C GLU A 880 14.72 11.69 11.73
N GLU A 881 15.21 12.93 11.62
CA GLU A 881 16.60 13.25 11.90
C GLU A 881 16.93 13.05 13.37
N LEU A 882 16.04 13.43 14.30
CA LEU A 882 16.17 13.14 15.73
C LEU A 882 16.29 11.62 15.97
N ARG A 883 15.40 10.82 15.37
CA ARG A 883 15.47 9.35 15.46
C ARG A 883 16.80 8.81 14.93
N ARG A 884 17.31 9.33 13.80
CA ARG A 884 18.64 8.97 13.28
C ARG A 884 19.77 9.28 14.26
N ARG A 885 19.70 10.40 15.01
CA ARG A 885 20.69 10.72 16.05
C ARG A 885 20.71 9.65 17.15
N PHE A 886 19.55 9.18 17.62
CA PHE A 886 19.47 8.12 18.63
C PHE A 886 19.88 6.75 18.10
N GLN A 887 19.53 6.40 16.85
CA GLN A 887 20.03 5.17 16.23
C GLN A 887 21.55 5.16 16.12
N SER A 888 22.15 6.31 15.78
CA SER A 888 23.60 6.47 15.79
C SER A 888 24.18 6.38 17.20
N LEU A 889 23.52 6.94 18.22
CA LEU A 889 23.92 6.84 19.63
C LEU A 889 23.96 5.36 20.07
N ASN A 890 22.87 4.63 19.86
CA ASN A 890 22.78 3.22 20.25
C ASN A 890 23.87 2.37 19.58
N GLN A 891 24.17 2.64 18.30
CA GLN A 891 25.28 1.97 17.61
C GLN A 891 26.64 2.34 18.19
N MET A 892 26.88 3.61 18.54
CA MET A 892 28.16 4.04 19.12
C MET A 892 28.38 3.44 20.51
N GLN A 893 27.36 3.39 21.36
CA GLN A 893 27.44 2.80 22.71
C GLN A 893 27.78 1.29 22.69
N ARG A 894 27.52 0.62 21.57
CA ARG A 894 27.81 -0.82 21.38
C ARG A 894 29.19 -1.08 20.77
N ARG A 895 29.93 -0.06 20.36
CA ARG A 895 31.24 -0.24 19.73
C ARG A 895 32.31 -0.44 20.78
N GLU A 896 33.13 -1.46 20.56
CA GLU A 896 34.41 -1.60 21.25
C GLU A 896 35.35 -0.46 20.84
N ILE A 897 35.96 0.21 21.81
CA ILE A 897 36.93 1.27 21.56
C ILE A 897 38.26 0.66 21.10
N GLY A 898 38.78 1.11 19.97
CA GLY A 898 39.97 0.53 19.33
C GLY A 898 39.65 -0.67 18.43
N GLY A 899 38.44 -1.20 18.50
CA GLY A 899 37.99 -2.30 17.65
C GLY A 899 37.63 -1.84 16.22
N LYS A 900 37.77 -2.76 15.26
CA LYS A 900 37.29 -2.57 13.89
C LYS A 900 35.76 -2.43 13.90
N PRO A 901 35.17 -1.39 13.26
CA PRO A 901 33.73 -1.24 13.21
C PRO A 901 33.08 -2.41 12.45
N PRO A 902 31.90 -2.88 12.87
CA PRO A 902 31.18 -3.92 12.16
C PRO A 902 30.81 -3.46 10.75
N ILE A 903 31.00 -4.34 9.78
CA ILE A 903 30.71 -4.07 8.36
C ILE A 903 29.19 -4.02 8.11
N ARG A 904 28.39 -4.75 8.90
CA ARG A 904 26.93 -4.81 8.79
C ARG A 904 26.22 -4.20 9.99
N ARG A 905 25.06 -3.63 9.72
CA ARG A 905 24.03 -3.41 10.74
C ARG A 905 23.52 -4.79 11.15
N ASP A 906 23.52 -5.07 12.44
CA ASP A 906 22.98 -6.31 12.98
C ASP A 906 21.45 -6.18 13.06
N ASP A 907 20.76 -6.88 12.16
CA ASP A 907 19.31 -6.85 12.01
C ASP A 907 18.57 -7.49 13.20
N SER A 908 19.28 -8.15 14.12
CA SER A 908 18.69 -8.64 15.37
C SER A 908 18.43 -7.51 16.38
N ILE A 909 19.02 -6.32 16.17
CA ILE A 909 18.90 -5.20 17.10
C ILE A 909 17.53 -4.52 16.89
N PRO A 910 16.68 -4.45 17.94
CA PRO A 910 15.42 -3.74 17.86
C PRO A 910 15.65 -2.23 17.67
N ASP A 911 14.65 -1.54 17.11
CA ASP A 911 14.74 -0.09 16.99
C ASP A 911 14.75 0.57 18.37
N CYS A 912 15.68 1.50 18.58
CA CYS A 912 15.83 2.18 19.88
C CYS A 912 14.83 3.32 20.10
N CYS A 913 13.93 3.59 19.14
CA CYS A 913 12.96 4.68 19.23
C CYS A 913 11.56 4.27 18.70
N PRO A 914 10.93 3.23 19.27
CA PRO A 914 9.61 2.76 18.82
C PRO A 914 8.55 3.87 18.89
N ASP A 915 8.52 4.62 20.00
CA ASP A 915 7.60 5.74 20.21
C ASP A 915 7.74 6.86 19.15
N LEU A 916 8.96 7.18 18.72
CA LEU A 916 9.19 8.17 17.66
C LEU A 916 8.75 7.63 16.29
N LEU A 917 8.92 6.33 16.06
CA LEU A 917 8.50 5.68 14.82
C LEU A 917 6.97 5.71 14.71
N ASP A 918 6.26 5.31 15.76
CA ASP A 918 4.79 5.38 15.84
C ASP A 918 4.30 6.81 15.61
N LYS A 919 5.00 7.79 16.21
CA LYS A 919 4.64 9.20 16.00
C LYS A 919 4.83 9.64 14.54
N LEU A 920 5.92 9.23 13.90
CA LEU A 920 6.17 9.51 12.49
C LEU A 920 5.09 8.91 11.59
N ASP A 921 4.69 7.67 11.85
CA ASP A 921 3.67 6.98 11.06
C ASP A 921 2.30 7.62 11.23
N GLN A 922 1.91 7.97 12.46
CA GLN A 922 0.68 8.73 12.73
C GLN A 922 0.65 10.10 12.03
N ILE A 923 1.76 10.85 12.04
CA ILE A 923 1.81 12.16 11.37
C ILE A 923 1.67 11.99 9.85
N LYS A 924 2.34 11.01 9.25
CA LYS A 924 2.24 10.71 7.81
C LYS A 924 0.82 10.29 7.43
N GLU A 925 0.19 9.44 8.21
CA GLU A 925 -1.18 8.99 8.00
C GLU A 925 -2.16 10.18 8.09
N GLN A 926 -2.05 11.00 9.13
CA GLN A 926 -2.88 12.20 9.29
C GLN A 926 -2.70 13.18 8.13
N ARG A 927 -1.45 13.36 7.67
CA ARG A 927 -1.15 14.19 6.51
C ARG A 927 -1.88 13.67 5.26
N ALA A 928 -1.80 12.36 5.00
CA ALA A 928 -2.46 11.74 3.85
C ALA A 928 -3.99 11.87 3.92
N ASN A 929 -4.57 11.57 5.09
CA ASN A 929 -6.01 11.66 5.34
C ASN A 929 -6.53 13.08 5.14
N GLN A 930 -5.85 14.10 5.68
CA GLN A 930 -6.27 15.49 5.52
C GLN A 930 -6.09 16.01 4.09
N ALA A 931 -5.04 15.58 3.38
CA ALA A 931 -4.85 15.93 1.97
C ALA A 931 -6.00 15.40 1.11
N ALA A 932 -6.35 14.11 1.26
CA ALA A 932 -7.49 13.51 0.55
C ALA A 932 -8.81 14.21 0.90
N HIS A 933 -9.02 14.54 2.18
CA HIS A 933 -10.22 15.24 2.65
C HIS A 933 -10.36 16.65 2.05
N MET A 934 -9.26 17.41 1.90
CA MET A 934 -9.31 18.72 1.24
C MET A 934 -9.63 18.61 -0.25
N ILE A 935 -9.09 17.60 -0.94
CA ILE A 935 -9.41 17.35 -2.36
C ILE A 935 -10.90 17.03 -2.52
N LEU A 936 -11.44 16.16 -1.67
CA LEU A 936 -12.87 15.84 -1.67
C LEU A 936 -13.73 17.07 -1.37
N ALA A 937 -13.34 17.90 -0.40
CA ALA A 937 -14.06 19.13 -0.08
C ALA A 937 -14.21 20.04 -1.31
N GLU A 938 -13.12 20.29 -2.03
CA GLU A 938 -13.12 21.09 -3.25
C GLU A 938 -13.92 20.43 -4.38
N ALA A 939 -13.88 19.10 -4.48
CA ALA A 939 -14.64 18.33 -5.47
C ALA A 939 -16.15 18.46 -5.23
N LEU A 940 -16.58 18.39 -3.98
CA LEU A 940 -17.96 18.57 -3.55
C LEU A 940 -18.41 20.04 -3.57
N GLY A 941 -17.49 20.99 -3.82
CA GLY A 941 -17.80 22.42 -3.81
C GLY A 941 -18.01 22.99 -2.41
N LEU A 942 -17.42 22.38 -1.39
CA LEU A 942 -17.56 22.76 0.02
C LEU A 942 -16.39 23.63 0.49
N ARG A 943 -16.69 24.59 1.38
CA ARG A 943 -15.68 25.39 2.09
C ARG A 943 -15.92 25.35 3.60
N LEU A 944 -14.87 25.55 4.38
CA LEU A 944 -14.99 25.64 5.84
C LEU A 944 -15.84 26.87 6.23
N ALA A 945 -16.79 26.65 7.13
CA ALA A 945 -17.58 27.70 7.75
C ALA A 945 -16.80 28.35 8.91
N PRO A 946 -17.19 29.58 9.34
CA PRO A 946 -16.74 30.14 10.60
C PRO A 946 -16.96 29.15 11.75
N PRO A 947 -15.99 28.99 12.67
CA PRO A 947 -16.13 28.07 13.79
C PRO A 947 -17.25 28.54 14.73
N PRO A 948 -17.96 27.60 15.36
CA PRO A 948 -18.99 27.91 16.36
C PRO A 948 -18.37 28.54 17.62
N ALA A 949 -19.19 29.26 18.40
CA ALA A 949 -18.77 30.02 19.58
C ALA A 949 -18.02 29.17 20.62
N ASP A 950 -18.54 27.99 20.98
CA ASP A 950 -17.86 27.04 21.88
C ASP A 950 -17.34 25.80 21.14
N LYS A 951 -16.23 25.99 20.43
CA LYS A 951 -15.53 24.92 19.72
C LYS A 951 -15.00 23.81 20.65
N ARG A 952 -14.68 24.11 21.91
CA ARG A 952 -14.07 23.14 22.83
C ARG A 952 -15.12 22.14 23.31
N GLN A 953 -16.28 22.62 23.71
CA GLN A 953 -17.41 21.77 24.11
C GLN A 953 -17.90 20.90 22.94
N LEU A 954 -17.99 21.47 21.73
CA LEU A 954 -18.39 20.71 20.54
C LEU A 954 -17.40 19.61 20.15
N ARG A 955 -16.09 19.84 20.31
CA ARG A 955 -15.08 18.80 20.11
C ARG A 955 -15.19 17.69 21.15
N ALA A 956 -15.40 18.03 22.42
CA ALA A 956 -15.54 17.04 23.47
C ALA A 956 -16.79 16.16 23.29
N SER A 957 -17.91 16.75 22.87
CA SER A 957 -19.19 16.06 22.74
C SER A 957 -19.40 15.33 21.40
N ARG A 958 -18.90 15.89 20.29
CA ARG A 958 -19.19 15.42 18.92
C ARG A 958 -17.96 15.31 18.02
N ASP A 959 -16.73 15.48 18.53
CA ASP A 959 -15.49 15.41 17.71
C ASP A 959 -15.54 16.27 16.42
N VAL A 960 -16.26 17.41 16.46
CA VAL A 960 -16.41 18.30 15.31
C VAL A 960 -15.18 19.19 15.21
N HIS A 961 -14.34 18.95 14.21
CA HIS A 961 -13.13 19.75 13.99
C HIS A 961 -13.39 21.04 13.20
N GLY A 962 -14.45 21.06 12.39
CA GLY A 962 -14.92 22.18 11.57
C GLY A 962 -16.29 21.87 10.95
N GLN A 963 -16.98 22.90 10.49
CA GLN A 963 -18.25 22.79 9.74
C GLN A 963 -18.02 23.24 8.29
N TYR A 964 -18.89 22.80 7.38
CA TYR A 964 -18.79 23.11 5.95
C TYR A 964 -20.04 23.85 5.48
N VAL A 965 -19.87 24.65 4.43
CA VAL A 965 -20.99 25.24 3.66
C VAL A 965 -20.76 24.97 2.18
N LYS A 966 -21.84 24.64 1.46
CA LYS A 966 -21.80 24.51 0.00
C LYS A 966 -21.55 25.88 -0.63
N SER A 967 -20.62 25.92 -1.56
CA SER A 967 -20.23 27.12 -2.32
C SER A 967 -20.37 26.94 -3.82
N ARG A 968 -20.33 25.68 -4.31
CA ARG A 968 -20.45 25.29 -5.72
C ARG A 968 -21.12 23.91 -5.81
N GLU A 969 -21.52 23.52 -7.02
CA GLU A 969 -21.99 22.16 -7.28
C GLU A 969 -20.85 21.14 -7.25
N PRO A 970 -21.10 19.87 -6.89
CA PRO A 970 -20.11 18.80 -7.02
C PRO A 970 -19.59 18.64 -8.46
N VAL A 971 -18.32 18.25 -8.61
CA VAL A 971 -17.74 17.93 -9.93
C VAL A 971 -18.26 16.61 -10.48
N ASP A 972 -18.07 16.37 -11.78
CA ASP A 972 -18.39 15.10 -12.40
C ASP A 972 -17.37 14.00 -12.08
N PHE A 973 -16.09 14.34 -11.98
CA PHE A 973 -15.02 13.42 -11.61
C PHE A 973 -13.75 14.16 -11.13
N ILE A 974 -12.87 13.44 -10.46
CA ILE A 974 -11.59 13.95 -9.97
C ILE A 974 -10.45 13.35 -10.79
N VAL A 975 -9.52 14.19 -11.24
CA VAL A 975 -8.27 13.79 -11.90
C VAL A 975 -7.12 13.98 -10.93
N ILE A 976 -6.31 12.95 -10.73
CA ILE A 976 -5.05 13.01 -10.00
C ILE A 976 -3.90 12.54 -10.89
N GLU A 977 -2.68 12.85 -10.50
CA GLU A 977 -1.49 12.38 -11.21
C GLU A 977 -1.24 10.86 -11.05
N ASP A 978 -0.95 10.19 -12.16
CA ASP A 978 -0.40 8.82 -12.13
C ASP A 978 1.08 8.87 -11.73
N LEU A 979 1.32 8.54 -10.46
CA LEU A 979 2.64 8.43 -9.85
C LEU A 979 3.06 6.97 -9.61
N SER A 980 2.45 6.01 -10.32
CA SER A 980 2.75 4.57 -10.20
C SER A 980 4.22 4.23 -10.51
N ARG A 981 4.85 5.02 -11.39
CA ARG A 981 6.27 4.93 -11.79
C ARG A 981 7.23 5.75 -10.91
N TYR A 982 6.69 6.58 -10.01
CA TYR A 982 7.47 7.35 -9.03
C TYR A 982 7.61 6.55 -7.73
N ARG A 983 8.20 5.37 -7.83
CA ARG A 983 8.55 4.52 -6.67
C ARG A 983 9.99 4.76 -6.27
N SER A 984 10.30 4.47 -5.01
CA SER A 984 11.69 4.37 -4.58
C SER A 984 12.38 3.26 -5.38
N SER A 985 13.52 3.57 -5.99
CA SER A 985 14.32 2.60 -6.76
C SER A 985 15.80 2.74 -6.44
N GLN A 986 16.57 1.68 -6.67
CA GLN A 986 18.02 1.72 -6.46
C GLN A 986 18.70 2.65 -7.48
N GLY A 987 18.09 2.93 -8.62
CA GLY A 987 18.55 3.90 -9.61
C GLY A 987 18.36 5.38 -9.25
N ARG A 988 17.68 5.72 -8.14
CA ARG A 988 17.49 7.11 -7.68
C ARG A 988 18.35 7.45 -6.47
N ALA A 989 18.79 8.70 -6.35
CA ALA A 989 19.48 9.23 -5.17
C ALA A 989 18.77 8.83 -3.85
N PRO A 990 19.51 8.39 -2.80
CA PRO A 990 18.90 8.07 -1.50
C PRO A 990 18.06 9.21 -0.91
N ARG A 991 18.50 10.46 -1.14
CA ARG A 991 17.75 11.67 -0.76
C ARG A 991 16.38 11.72 -1.45
N GLU A 992 16.33 11.40 -2.74
CA GLU A 992 15.08 11.36 -3.50
C GLU A 992 14.17 10.22 -3.01
N ASN A 993 14.71 9.03 -2.79
CA ASN A 993 13.95 7.90 -2.24
C ASN A 993 13.35 8.20 -0.87
N SER A 994 14.14 8.79 0.04
CA SER A 994 13.65 9.24 1.36
C SER A 994 12.48 10.23 1.20
N ARG A 995 12.59 11.17 0.26
CA ARG A 995 11.52 12.13 -0.03
C ARG A 995 10.26 11.45 -0.58
N LEU A 996 10.39 10.49 -1.50
CA LEU A 996 9.25 9.72 -2.04
C LEU A 996 8.54 8.91 -0.94
N MET A 997 9.31 8.30 -0.03
CA MET A 997 8.75 7.56 1.10
C MET A 997 7.97 8.47 2.06
N LYS A 998 8.45 9.70 2.31
CA LYS A 998 7.75 10.71 3.13
C LYS A 998 6.51 11.27 2.45
N TRP A 999 6.50 11.33 1.11
CA TRP A 999 5.40 11.92 0.35
C TRP A 999 4.10 11.12 0.48
N CYS A 1000 4.19 9.80 0.65
CA CYS A 1000 3.03 8.92 0.86
C CYS A 1000 1.90 9.13 -0.18
N HIS A 1001 2.24 9.51 -1.42
CA HIS A 1001 1.26 9.89 -2.45
C HIS A 1001 0.24 8.79 -2.76
N ARG A 1002 0.64 7.51 -2.64
CA ARG A 1002 -0.26 6.36 -2.76
C ARG A 1002 -1.33 6.34 -1.68
N ALA A 1003 -0.97 6.65 -0.44
CA ALA A 1003 -1.93 6.70 0.67
C ALA A 1003 -2.95 7.82 0.47
N VAL A 1004 -2.54 8.96 -0.09
CA VAL A 1004 -3.46 10.05 -0.47
C VAL A 1004 -4.46 9.58 -1.53
N ARG A 1005 -3.96 8.92 -2.59
CA ARG A 1005 -4.81 8.36 -3.65
C ARG A 1005 -5.80 7.34 -3.10
N ASP A 1006 -5.31 6.34 -2.37
CA ASP A 1006 -6.12 5.23 -1.87
C ASP A 1006 -7.18 5.76 -0.91
N LYS A 1007 -6.81 6.70 -0.04
CA LYS A 1007 -7.76 7.36 0.85
C LYS A 1007 -8.77 8.22 0.11
N LEU A 1008 -8.37 8.95 -0.92
CA LEU A 1008 -9.29 9.74 -1.73
C LEU A 1008 -10.34 8.85 -2.42
N ARG A 1009 -9.93 7.70 -2.98
CA ARG A 1009 -10.85 6.73 -3.58
C ARG A 1009 -11.86 6.20 -2.55
N GLU A 1010 -11.37 5.77 -1.38
CA GLU A 1010 -12.21 5.32 -0.26
C GLU A 1010 -13.22 6.40 0.16
N LEU A 1011 -12.78 7.65 0.29
CA LEU A 1011 -13.65 8.75 0.68
C LEU A 1011 -14.66 9.14 -0.40
N CYS A 1012 -14.35 8.97 -1.69
CA CYS A 1012 -15.23 9.31 -2.80
C CYS A 1012 -16.29 8.25 -3.10
N GLU A 1013 -16.06 7.00 -2.69
CA GLU A 1013 -16.95 5.86 -2.98
C GLU A 1013 -18.41 6.13 -2.57
N PRO A 1014 -18.72 6.60 -1.35
CA PRO A 1014 -20.11 6.85 -0.97
C PRO A 1014 -20.76 8.02 -1.71
N PHE A 1015 -19.97 8.99 -2.18
CA PHE A 1015 -20.48 10.13 -2.95
C PHE A 1015 -20.70 9.79 -4.42
N GLY A 1016 -20.28 8.60 -4.88
CA GLY A 1016 -20.38 8.20 -6.29
C GLY A 1016 -19.59 9.11 -7.23
N ILE A 1017 -18.47 9.69 -6.77
CA ILE A 1017 -17.59 10.54 -7.58
C ILE A 1017 -16.39 9.71 -8.05
N PRO A 1018 -16.22 9.47 -9.37
CA PRO A 1018 -15.10 8.69 -9.85
C PRO A 1018 -13.79 9.47 -9.77
N VAL A 1019 -12.72 8.76 -9.41
CA VAL A 1019 -11.34 9.26 -9.35
C VAL A 1019 -10.53 8.60 -10.44
N VAL A 1020 -9.90 9.40 -11.30
CA VAL A 1020 -9.12 8.93 -12.45
C VAL A 1020 -7.67 9.41 -12.36
N GLU A 1021 -6.71 8.59 -12.78
CA GLU A 1021 -5.28 8.97 -12.78
C GLU A 1021 -4.79 9.28 -14.19
N THR A 1022 -4.13 10.43 -14.38
CA THR A 1022 -3.59 10.86 -15.67
C THR A 1022 -2.06 11.02 -15.61
N PRO A 1023 -1.30 10.60 -16.64
CA PRO A 1023 0.15 10.69 -16.61
C PRO A 1023 0.67 12.13 -16.47
N ALA A 1024 1.41 12.37 -15.38
CA ALA A 1024 1.93 13.68 -15.01
C ALA A 1024 3.23 14.08 -15.72
N ALA A 1025 3.81 13.21 -16.55
CA ALA A 1025 5.07 13.48 -17.23
C ALA A 1025 5.02 14.83 -17.96
N TYR A 1026 5.92 15.74 -17.62
CA TYR A 1026 6.02 17.10 -18.18
C TYR A 1026 4.80 18.02 -17.91
N SER A 1027 3.89 17.71 -16.97
CA SER A 1027 2.74 18.59 -16.63
C SER A 1027 3.20 19.98 -16.15
N SER A 1028 4.31 20.04 -15.44
CA SER A 1028 4.90 21.26 -14.88
C SER A 1028 5.91 21.96 -15.80
N ARG A 1029 6.05 21.49 -17.05
CA ARG A 1029 7.07 21.96 -18.01
C ARG A 1029 6.49 22.74 -19.20
N PHE A 1030 5.18 22.81 -19.29
CA PHE A 1030 4.44 23.49 -20.35
C PHE A 1030 3.37 24.40 -19.73
N CYS A 1031 3.10 25.52 -20.38
CA CYS A 1031 2.06 26.46 -19.96
C CYS A 1031 0.69 25.84 -20.23
N SER A 1032 -0.13 25.71 -19.19
CA SER A 1032 -1.50 25.20 -19.31
C SER A 1032 -2.44 26.06 -20.17
N ARG A 1033 -2.12 27.34 -20.35
CA ARG A 1033 -2.95 28.29 -21.11
C ARG A 1033 -2.58 28.40 -22.57
N SER A 1034 -1.34 28.12 -22.93
CA SER A 1034 -0.84 28.27 -24.30
C SER A 1034 -0.32 26.98 -24.92
N GLY A 1035 0.24 26.06 -24.11
CA GLY A 1035 1.00 24.89 -24.59
C GLY A 1035 2.49 25.18 -24.80
N VAL A 1036 2.92 26.43 -24.60
CA VAL A 1036 4.31 26.86 -24.73
C VAL A 1036 5.20 26.21 -23.66
N ALA A 1037 6.38 25.74 -24.05
CA ALA A 1037 7.35 25.19 -23.12
C ALA A 1037 7.92 26.27 -22.17
N GLY A 1038 8.32 25.88 -20.97
CA GLY A 1038 8.86 26.80 -19.99
C GLY A 1038 9.71 26.13 -18.92
N PHE A 1039 10.05 26.91 -17.91
CA PHE A 1039 10.89 26.50 -16.78
C PHE A 1039 10.27 26.93 -15.45
N ARG A 1040 10.85 26.42 -14.35
CA ARG A 1040 10.45 26.82 -12.99
C ARG A 1040 11.41 27.87 -12.45
N ALA A 1041 10.88 28.81 -11.69
CA ALA A 1041 11.60 29.94 -11.11
C ALA A 1041 11.15 30.17 -9.66
N VAL A 1042 11.87 31.04 -8.96
CA VAL A 1042 11.63 31.46 -7.58
C VAL A 1042 11.84 32.96 -7.44
N GLU A 1043 11.13 33.59 -6.50
CA GLU A 1043 11.40 34.97 -6.08
C GLU A 1043 12.55 34.98 -5.06
N VAL A 1044 13.56 35.81 -5.28
CA VAL A 1044 14.71 36.00 -4.39
C VAL A 1044 14.73 37.42 -3.83
N GLY A 1045 15.07 37.55 -2.55
CA GLY A 1045 15.19 38.82 -1.82
C GLY A 1045 16.56 38.95 -1.12
N PRO A 1046 16.78 39.98 -0.30
CA PRO A 1046 18.07 40.20 0.37
C PRO A 1046 18.57 38.97 1.13
N GLY A 1047 19.87 38.63 0.96
CA GLY A 1047 20.52 37.50 1.64
C GLY A 1047 20.38 36.12 0.97
N PHE A 1048 19.68 36.02 -0.17
CA PHE A 1048 19.49 34.74 -0.88
C PHE A 1048 20.80 34.09 -1.34
N ASP A 1049 21.87 34.87 -1.52
CA ASP A 1049 23.20 34.44 -1.94
C ASP A 1049 23.91 33.56 -0.90
N ARG A 1050 23.37 33.48 0.32
CA ARG A 1050 23.82 32.59 1.40
C ARG A 1050 23.09 31.24 1.40
N GLU A 1051 22.06 31.11 0.57
CA GLU A 1051 21.25 29.89 0.47
C GLU A 1051 21.75 29.01 -0.68
N PHE A 1052 21.62 27.69 -0.52
CA PHE A 1052 21.83 26.76 -1.62
C PHE A 1052 20.67 26.84 -2.63
N PRO A 1053 20.91 26.81 -3.96
CA PRO A 1053 22.20 26.61 -4.63
C PRO A 1053 23.01 27.88 -4.90
N TRP A 1054 22.48 29.08 -4.60
CA TRP A 1054 23.06 30.37 -4.97
C TRP A 1054 24.46 30.60 -4.41
N MET A 1055 24.69 30.17 -3.17
CA MET A 1055 26.00 30.22 -2.52
C MET A 1055 27.09 29.50 -3.32
N MET A 1056 26.75 28.42 -4.03
CA MET A 1056 27.70 27.67 -4.85
C MET A 1056 27.83 28.24 -6.26
N LEU A 1057 26.72 28.76 -6.81
CA LEU A 1057 26.69 29.25 -8.19
C LEU A 1057 27.42 30.57 -8.35
N LYS A 1058 27.37 31.46 -7.36
CA LYS A 1058 27.98 32.80 -7.43
C LYS A 1058 29.51 32.77 -7.65
N ASP A 1059 30.16 31.70 -7.20
CA ASP A 1059 31.62 31.53 -7.28
C ASP A 1059 32.07 30.83 -8.59
N ARG A 1060 31.13 30.44 -9.46
CA ARG A 1060 31.45 29.91 -10.80
C ARG A 1060 31.75 31.08 -11.75
N GLU A 1061 32.73 30.92 -12.64
CA GLU A 1061 33.12 31.97 -13.61
C GLU A 1061 31.93 32.37 -14.52
N ASP A 1062 31.62 31.55 -15.53
CA ASP A 1062 30.61 31.88 -16.54
C ASP A 1062 29.16 31.70 -16.04
N GLU A 1063 28.88 30.63 -15.29
CA GLU A 1063 27.52 30.35 -14.78
C GLU A 1063 27.12 31.25 -13.60
N GLY A 1064 28.08 31.87 -12.93
CA GLY A 1064 27.84 32.71 -11.74
C GLY A 1064 27.54 34.16 -12.06
N GLU A 1065 27.85 34.64 -13.28
CA GLU A 1065 27.65 36.04 -13.64
C GLU A 1065 26.20 36.51 -13.52
N PRO A 1066 25.20 35.77 -14.03
CA PRO A 1066 23.79 36.14 -13.82
C PRO A 1066 23.39 36.21 -12.35
N VAL A 1067 24.00 35.40 -11.48
CA VAL A 1067 23.74 35.39 -10.03
C VAL A 1067 24.34 36.63 -9.37
N ARG A 1068 25.59 36.98 -9.70
CA ARG A 1068 26.27 38.19 -9.18
C ARG A 1068 25.51 39.46 -9.56
N GLN A 1069 25.06 39.57 -10.81
CA GLN A 1069 24.22 40.69 -11.25
C GLN A 1069 22.90 40.77 -10.48
N LEU A 1070 22.24 39.63 -10.27
CA LEU A 1070 21.00 39.58 -9.50
C LEU A 1070 21.19 39.99 -8.03
N ILE A 1071 22.32 39.64 -7.41
CA ILE A 1071 22.67 40.07 -6.04
C ILE A 1071 22.73 41.60 -5.96
N LEU A 1072 23.43 42.23 -6.90
CA LEU A 1072 23.54 43.68 -6.97
C LEU A 1072 22.16 44.34 -7.16
N GLN A 1073 21.36 43.84 -8.11
CA GLN A 1073 20.02 44.37 -8.37
C GLN A 1073 19.10 44.27 -7.14
N VAL A 1074 19.10 43.13 -6.44
CA VAL A 1074 18.31 42.93 -5.21
C VAL A 1074 18.77 43.88 -4.10
N ALA A 1075 20.08 44.08 -3.93
CA ALA A 1075 20.62 45.01 -2.95
C ALA A 1075 20.21 46.46 -3.26
N THR A 1076 20.38 46.91 -4.50
CA THR A 1076 19.98 48.25 -4.94
C THR A 1076 18.48 48.51 -4.75
N LEU A 1077 17.62 47.55 -5.10
CA LEU A 1077 16.17 47.68 -4.96
C LEU A 1077 15.69 47.79 -3.51
N ASN A 1078 16.49 47.29 -2.57
CA ASN A 1078 16.15 47.24 -1.14
C ASN A 1078 16.92 48.24 -0.29
N GLN A 1079 17.82 49.02 -0.89
CA GLN A 1079 18.53 50.10 -0.21
C GLN A 1079 17.53 51.14 0.32
N GLY A 1080 17.62 51.48 1.61
CA GLY A 1080 16.76 52.49 2.25
C GLY A 1080 15.30 52.06 2.47
N ARG A 1081 14.98 50.76 2.40
CA ARG A 1081 13.62 50.22 2.64
C ARG A 1081 13.41 49.72 4.08
N ASP A 1082 13.82 50.50 5.07
CA ASP A 1082 13.66 50.12 6.48
C ASP A 1082 12.17 50.03 6.88
N GLY A 1083 11.80 48.93 7.52
CA GLY A 1083 10.43 48.67 7.98
C GLY A 1083 9.40 48.33 6.89
N LYS A 1084 9.79 48.25 5.61
CA LYS A 1084 8.91 47.86 4.49
C LYS A 1084 9.20 46.43 4.02
N PRO A 1085 8.21 45.70 3.47
CA PRO A 1085 8.46 44.40 2.85
C PRO A 1085 9.54 44.50 1.75
N PRO A 1086 10.49 43.56 1.72
CA PRO A 1086 11.55 43.56 0.72
C PRO A 1086 10.97 43.33 -0.68
N ARG A 1087 11.53 44.03 -1.66
CA ARG A 1087 11.28 43.77 -3.08
C ARG A 1087 12.05 42.52 -3.49
N THR A 1088 11.43 41.66 -4.29
CA THR A 1088 12.02 40.41 -4.79
C THR A 1088 12.18 40.41 -6.30
N LEU A 1089 13.15 39.66 -6.80
CA LEU A 1089 13.38 39.45 -8.23
C LEU A 1089 13.29 37.97 -8.58
N LEU A 1090 13.02 37.66 -9.85
CA LEU A 1090 12.83 36.29 -10.32
C LEU A 1090 14.17 35.65 -10.70
N ALA A 1091 14.40 34.42 -10.26
CA ALA A 1091 15.57 33.61 -10.62
C ALA A 1091 15.14 32.20 -11.08
N PRO A 1092 15.77 31.61 -12.11
CA PRO A 1092 15.47 30.25 -12.53
C PRO A 1092 15.92 29.24 -11.47
N LEU A 1093 15.02 28.38 -11.03
CA LEU A 1093 15.32 27.33 -10.04
C LEU A 1093 14.52 26.07 -10.36
N ALA A 1094 15.23 24.96 -10.56
CA ALA A 1094 14.59 23.67 -10.75
C ALA A 1094 13.72 23.32 -9.53
N GLY A 1095 12.45 22.98 -9.76
CA GLY A 1095 11.49 22.75 -8.68
C GLY A 1095 10.95 24.02 -8.02
N GLY A 1096 11.28 25.21 -8.49
CA GLY A 1096 10.74 26.49 -8.01
C GLY A 1096 9.20 26.56 -8.04
N PRO A 1097 8.56 27.43 -7.23
CA PRO A 1097 7.11 27.52 -7.11
C PRO A 1097 6.44 28.30 -8.25
N ILE A 1098 7.20 28.95 -9.13
CA ILE A 1098 6.69 29.78 -10.23
C ILE A 1098 7.00 29.09 -11.56
N PHE A 1099 6.05 29.06 -12.47
CA PHE A 1099 6.23 28.63 -13.85
C PHE A 1099 6.36 29.85 -14.76
N VAL A 1100 7.38 29.83 -15.62
CA VAL A 1100 7.71 30.89 -16.58
C VAL A 1100 7.68 30.32 -18.00
N PRO A 1101 6.76 30.75 -18.87
CA PRO A 1101 6.81 30.41 -20.29
C PRO A 1101 8.01 31.10 -20.96
N ILE A 1102 8.59 30.45 -21.97
CA ILE A 1102 9.80 30.96 -22.63
C ILE A 1102 9.55 32.22 -23.47
N VAL A 1103 8.29 32.52 -23.79
CA VAL A 1103 7.83 33.75 -24.46
C VAL A 1103 6.67 34.37 -23.68
N ASP A 1104 6.43 35.68 -23.81
CA ASP A 1104 5.24 36.38 -23.30
C ASP A 1104 4.13 36.51 -24.32
N LYS A 1105 4.42 36.34 -25.61
CA LYS A 1105 3.44 36.47 -26.69
C LYS A 1105 3.33 35.19 -27.51
N LEU A 1106 2.12 34.87 -27.92
CA LEU A 1106 1.83 33.83 -28.89
C LEU A 1106 0.91 34.41 -29.96
N ASN A 1107 1.30 34.32 -31.24
CA ASN A 1107 0.54 34.88 -32.36
C ASN A 1107 0.15 36.36 -32.16
N GLY A 1108 1.06 37.17 -31.61
CA GLY A 1108 0.84 38.60 -31.34
C GLY A 1108 0.03 38.92 -30.08
N ALA A 1109 -0.57 37.93 -29.41
CA ALA A 1109 -1.34 38.12 -28.18
C ALA A 1109 -0.53 37.77 -26.92
N ASP A 1110 -0.71 38.54 -25.85
CA ASP A 1110 -0.06 38.30 -24.56
C ASP A 1110 -0.56 37.02 -23.87
N ILE A 1111 0.36 36.27 -23.27
CA ILE A 1111 0.06 35.12 -22.41
C ILE A 1111 -0.22 35.65 -21.00
N GLN A 1112 -1.50 35.83 -20.63
CA GLN A 1112 -1.89 36.44 -19.36
C GLN A 1112 -2.42 35.45 -18.29
N PRO A 1113 -2.06 35.61 -16.99
CA PRO A 1113 -0.84 36.29 -16.51
C PRO A 1113 0.47 35.68 -17.02
N ALA A 1114 1.51 36.51 -17.25
CA ALA A 1114 2.82 36.05 -17.75
C ALA A 1114 3.51 35.00 -16.85
N LEU A 1115 3.15 34.96 -15.56
CA LEU A 1115 3.67 34.02 -14.56
C LEU A 1115 2.50 33.23 -13.96
N ALA A 1116 2.74 31.98 -13.58
CA ALA A 1116 1.76 31.15 -12.88
C ALA A 1116 2.40 30.43 -11.70
N GLN A 1117 1.62 30.10 -10.67
CA GLN A 1117 2.07 29.14 -9.66
C GLN A 1117 2.24 27.77 -10.35
N ALA A 1118 3.40 27.15 -10.17
CA ALA A 1118 3.85 26.03 -11.00
C ALA A 1118 3.06 24.73 -10.80
N ASP A 1119 2.52 24.51 -9.61
CA ASP A 1119 1.76 23.32 -9.23
C ASP A 1119 0.28 23.47 -9.64
N ILE A 1120 -0.29 24.68 -9.56
CA ILE A 1120 -1.58 25.04 -10.18
C ILE A 1120 -1.51 24.88 -11.69
N ASN A 1121 -0.43 25.36 -12.33
CA ASN A 1121 -0.22 25.14 -13.77
C ASN A 1121 -0.16 23.64 -14.12
N ALA A 1122 0.47 22.83 -13.27
CA ALA A 1122 0.52 21.38 -13.43
C ALA A 1122 -0.85 20.73 -13.24
N ALA A 1123 -1.63 21.15 -12.23
CA ALA A 1123 -3.01 20.70 -12.00
C ALA A 1123 -3.93 21.01 -13.19
N ILE A 1124 -3.85 22.22 -13.77
CA ILE A 1124 -4.62 22.56 -14.98
C ILE A 1124 -4.21 21.66 -16.15
N ASN A 1125 -2.90 21.47 -16.38
CA ASN A 1125 -2.42 20.58 -17.43
C ASN A 1125 -2.87 19.13 -17.24
N LEU A 1126 -2.89 18.63 -16.00
CA LEU A 1126 -3.40 17.30 -15.66
C LEU A 1126 -4.87 17.17 -16.06
N GLY A 1127 -5.70 18.12 -15.64
CA GLY A 1127 -7.13 18.16 -16.00
C GLY A 1127 -7.35 18.22 -17.51
N LEU A 1128 -6.65 19.13 -18.21
CA LEU A 1128 -6.74 19.26 -19.67
C LEU A 1128 -6.34 17.98 -20.40
N ARG A 1129 -5.26 17.32 -19.99
CA ARG A 1129 -4.80 16.06 -20.61
C ARG A 1129 -5.75 14.89 -20.36
N ALA A 1130 -6.50 14.92 -19.27
CA ALA A 1130 -7.48 13.89 -18.98
C ALA A 1130 -8.69 13.98 -19.92
N ILE A 1131 -9.06 15.17 -20.38
CA ILE A 1131 -10.32 15.42 -21.11
C ILE A 1131 -10.13 15.74 -22.60
N ALA A 1132 -8.95 16.24 -23.00
CA ALA A 1132 -8.72 16.69 -24.36
C ALA A 1132 -8.49 15.57 -25.36
N ASP A 1133 -8.75 15.87 -26.64
CA ASP A 1133 -8.45 15.02 -27.76
C ASP A 1133 -6.92 14.80 -27.84
N PRO A 1134 -6.44 13.54 -27.87
CA PRO A 1134 -5.01 13.24 -27.89
C PRO A 1134 -4.27 13.84 -29.09
N ARG A 1135 -4.97 14.22 -30.16
CA ARG A 1135 -4.38 14.84 -31.36
C ARG A 1135 -3.99 16.31 -31.16
N LEU A 1136 -4.49 16.98 -30.12
CA LEU A 1136 -4.20 18.39 -29.86
C LEU A 1136 -2.80 18.62 -29.27
N TRP A 1137 -1.85 19.03 -30.11
CA TRP A 1137 -0.46 19.31 -29.73
C TRP A 1137 -0.30 20.41 -28.67
N SER A 1138 -1.21 21.38 -28.61
CA SER A 1138 -1.16 22.45 -27.62
C SER A 1138 -1.47 21.98 -26.19
N ILE A 1139 -2.01 20.77 -26.01
CA ILE A 1139 -2.29 20.13 -24.70
C ILE A 1139 -1.44 18.86 -24.51
N HIS A 1140 -1.27 18.09 -25.58
CA HIS A 1140 -0.44 16.89 -25.67
C HIS A 1140 0.79 17.17 -26.55
N PRO A 1141 1.77 17.97 -26.07
CA PRO A 1141 2.91 18.39 -26.89
C PRO A 1141 3.90 17.26 -27.15
N ARG A 1142 3.88 16.19 -26.35
CA ARG A 1142 4.84 15.08 -26.46
C ARG A 1142 4.38 14.08 -27.51
N CYS A 1143 5.30 13.66 -28.36
CA CYS A 1143 5.23 12.47 -29.20
C CYS A 1143 6.18 11.40 -28.66
N ARG A 1144 5.65 10.28 -28.17
CA ARG A 1144 6.44 9.08 -27.86
C ARG A 1144 6.86 8.40 -29.16
N THR A 1145 8.11 7.94 -29.24
CA THR A 1145 8.62 7.20 -30.39
C THR A 1145 9.26 5.87 -30.01
N GLN A 1146 9.54 5.06 -31.01
CA GLN A 1146 10.28 3.80 -30.92
C GLN A 1146 11.14 3.65 -32.17
N ARG A 1147 12.38 3.19 -31.99
CA ARG A 1147 13.25 2.79 -33.10
C ARG A 1147 12.86 1.38 -33.59
N GLN A 1148 12.67 1.21 -34.89
CA GLN A 1148 12.47 -0.07 -35.55
C GLN A 1148 13.35 -0.12 -36.80
N GLY A 1149 14.48 -0.83 -36.73
CA GLY A 1149 15.55 -0.71 -37.71
C GLY A 1149 16.09 0.72 -37.76
N ASP A 1150 16.28 1.25 -38.97
CA ASP A 1150 16.75 2.63 -39.19
C ASP A 1150 15.64 3.69 -39.09
N GLN A 1151 14.37 3.26 -38.94
CA GLN A 1151 13.23 4.18 -38.89
C GLN A 1151 12.81 4.51 -37.45
N MET A 1152 12.40 5.76 -37.25
CA MET A 1152 11.78 6.24 -36.02
C MET A 1152 10.26 6.27 -36.22
N LEU A 1153 9.52 5.50 -35.43
CA LEU A 1153 8.06 5.42 -35.53
C LEU A 1153 7.38 6.04 -34.29
N THR A 1154 6.17 6.57 -34.45
CA THR A 1154 5.34 7.00 -33.33
C THR A 1154 4.87 5.81 -32.49
N ARG A 1155 4.76 5.99 -31.17
CA ARG A 1155 4.32 4.98 -30.20
C ARG A 1155 3.12 5.46 -29.38
N GLU A 1156 2.11 5.99 -30.06
CA GLU A 1156 0.91 6.56 -29.43
C GLU A 1156 -0.38 6.05 -30.09
N LYS A 1157 -0.82 4.86 -29.68
CA LYS A 1157 -1.97 4.16 -30.30
C LYS A 1157 -3.25 4.99 -30.37
N ARG A 1158 -3.49 5.84 -29.37
CA ARG A 1158 -4.68 6.70 -29.31
C ARG A 1158 -4.67 7.81 -30.37
N LYS A 1159 -3.49 8.26 -30.78
CA LYS A 1159 -3.32 9.36 -31.72
C LYS A 1159 -3.18 8.85 -33.16
N PHE A 1160 -2.48 7.74 -33.35
CA PHE A 1160 -2.07 7.24 -34.68
C PHE A 1160 -2.59 5.84 -35.03
N GLY A 1161 -3.30 5.15 -34.12
CA GLY A 1161 -3.75 3.77 -34.34
C GLY A 1161 -2.71 2.70 -33.98
N GLU A 1162 -2.97 1.44 -34.31
CA GLU A 1162 -2.09 0.32 -33.90
C GLU A 1162 -0.73 0.32 -34.63
N THR A 1163 -0.69 0.82 -35.85
CA THR A 1163 0.52 1.02 -36.65
C THR A 1163 1.07 2.43 -36.45
N GLY A 1164 2.25 2.56 -35.85
CA GLY A 1164 2.94 3.84 -35.70
C GLY A 1164 3.26 4.50 -37.04
N GLN A 1165 3.30 5.83 -37.07
CA GLN A 1165 3.69 6.62 -38.25
C GLN A 1165 5.19 6.92 -38.24
N PRO A 1166 5.88 6.93 -39.39
CA PRO A 1166 7.28 7.32 -39.47
C PRO A 1166 7.50 8.82 -39.20
N LEU A 1167 8.56 9.14 -38.46
CA LEU A 1167 9.02 10.52 -38.26
C LEU A 1167 10.22 10.80 -39.15
N ALA A 1168 10.14 11.88 -39.94
CA ALA A 1168 11.29 12.44 -40.64
C ALA A 1168 12.14 13.22 -39.64
N VAL A 1169 13.24 12.62 -39.16
CA VAL A 1169 14.16 13.24 -38.20
C VAL A 1169 15.23 14.02 -38.95
N HIS A 1170 15.37 15.30 -38.61
CA HIS A 1170 16.37 16.22 -39.16
C HIS A 1170 17.40 16.57 -38.07
N ARG A 1171 18.68 16.55 -38.43
CA ARG A 1171 19.80 16.88 -37.54
C ARG A 1171 20.73 17.86 -38.21
N ALA A 1172 21.20 18.85 -37.46
CA ALA A 1172 22.26 19.74 -37.92
C ALA A 1172 23.60 19.01 -37.98
N ASP A 1173 24.54 19.52 -38.79
CA ASP A 1173 25.86 18.95 -38.96
C ASP A 1173 26.60 18.84 -37.62
N GLY A 1174 27.21 17.67 -37.37
CA GLY A 1174 27.95 17.38 -36.13
C GLY A 1174 27.07 16.99 -34.92
N VAL A 1175 25.74 17.00 -35.02
CA VAL A 1175 24.86 16.54 -33.94
C VAL A 1175 24.70 15.02 -33.96
N LYS A 1176 25.28 14.33 -32.97
CA LYS A 1176 25.10 12.88 -32.80
C LYS A 1176 23.63 12.53 -32.46
N PRO A 1177 23.09 11.40 -32.97
CA PRO A 1177 21.75 10.92 -32.62
C PRO A 1177 21.53 10.79 -31.11
N ASP A 1178 20.29 10.98 -30.65
CA ASP A 1178 19.92 10.57 -29.29
C ASP A 1178 20.01 9.03 -29.18
N ASP A 1179 21.00 8.55 -28.43
CA ASP A 1179 21.28 7.12 -28.19
C ASP A 1179 20.22 6.44 -27.30
N THR A 1180 19.23 7.19 -26.80
CA THR A 1180 18.09 6.56 -26.11
C THR A 1180 17.30 5.68 -27.07
N ARG A 1181 16.92 4.49 -26.59
CA ARG A 1181 16.14 3.51 -27.37
C ARG A 1181 14.78 4.06 -27.83
N ASN A 1182 14.16 4.92 -27.01
CA ASN A 1182 12.84 5.52 -27.23
C ASN A 1182 12.88 7.03 -26.92
N PRO A 1183 13.48 7.87 -27.79
CA PRO A 1183 13.52 9.31 -27.56
C PRO A 1183 12.11 9.90 -27.55
N ASN A 1184 11.93 11.06 -26.95
CA ASN A 1184 10.65 11.79 -27.02
C ASN A 1184 10.85 13.06 -27.83
N PHE A 1185 9.88 13.35 -28.71
CA PHE A 1185 9.81 14.61 -29.45
C PHE A 1185 8.68 15.48 -28.90
N PHE A 1186 8.79 16.80 -29.06
CA PHE A 1186 7.86 17.76 -28.50
C PHE A 1186 7.50 18.85 -29.49
N ALA A 1187 6.21 19.15 -29.66
CA ALA A 1187 5.76 20.25 -30.50
C ALA A 1187 6.27 21.60 -29.96
N ASP A 1188 6.95 22.38 -30.81
CA ASP A 1188 7.33 23.75 -30.48
C ASP A 1188 6.18 24.71 -30.79
N ILE A 1189 5.27 24.87 -29.83
CA ILE A 1189 4.16 25.82 -29.94
C ILE A 1189 4.64 27.28 -30.05
N SER A 1190 5.86 27.59 -29.57
CA SER A 1190 6.39 28.95 -29.66
C SER A 1190 6.91 29.30 -31.05
N GLY A 1191 7.34 28.31 -31.82
CA GLY A 1191 8.04 28.47 -33.10
C GLY A 1191 9.35 29.27 -33.01
N SER A 1192 9.91 29.43 -31.81
CA SER A 1192 11.00 30.38 -31.53
C SER A 1192 12.31 29.72 -31.13
N LEU A 1193 12.32 28.39 -30.98
CA LEU A 1193 13.47 27.65 -30.51
C LEU A 1193 14.30 27.10 -31.69
N PRO A 1194 15.64 27.13 -31.61
CA PRO A 1194 16.50 26.54 -32.64
C PRO A 1194 16.29 25.04 -32.73
N ALA A 1195 16.28 24.51 -33.96
CA ALA A 1195 15.85 23.15 -34.27
C ALA A 1195 17.01 22.22 -34.71
N TRP A 1196 18.12 22.23 -33.98
CA TRP A 1196 19.32 21.47 -34.33
C TRP A 1196 19.14 19.93 -34.26
N GLU A 1197 18.10 19.45 -33.56
CA GLU A 1197 17.56 18.09 -33.71
C GLU A 1197 16.03 18.15 -33.64
N SER A 1198 15.39 17.93 -34.78
CA SER A 1198 13.95 18.11 -34.97
C SER A 1198 13.33 16.97 -35.78
N ALA A 1199 12.00 16.94 -35.81
CA ALA A 1199 11.24 16.04 -36.66
C ALA A 1199 9.98 16.72 -37.18
N THR A 1200 9.48 16.25 -38.32
CA THR A 1200 8.21 16.71 -38.89
C THR A 1200 7.20 15.57 -38.85
N LEU A 1201 5.98 15.86 -38.38
CA LEU A 1201 4.87 14.91 -38.32
C LEU A 1201 3.53 15.65 -38.47
N ASP A 1202 2.69 15.26 -39.44
CA ASP A 1202 1.40 15.91 -39.72
C ASP A 1202 1.48 17.44 -39.83
N GLY A 1203 2.53 17.96 -40.49
CA GLY A 1203 2.76 19.40 -40.64
C GLY A 1203 3.21 20.12 -39.36
N GLN A 1204 3.45 19.39 -38.26
CA GLN A 1204 3.91 19.95 -37.00
C GLN A 1204 5.41 19.84 -36.85
N HIS A 1205 6.02 20.92 -36.38
CA HIS A 1205 7.43 20.97 -36.07
C HIS A 1205 7.68 20.48 -34.64
N LEU A 1206 8.43 19.38 -34.53
CA LEU A 1206 8.75 18.74 -33.27
C LEU A 1206 10.25 18.88 -32.98
N LEU A 1207 10.61 19.17 -31.73
CA LEU A 1207 11.99 19.19 -31.24
C LEU A 1207 12.27 17.94 -30.43
N SER A 1208 13.50 17.39 -30.53
CA SER A 1208 13.90 16.32 -29.63
C SER A 1208 13.88 16.82 -28.18
N GLY A 1209 13.63 15.91 -27.22
CA GLY A 1209 13.65 16.26 -25.81
C GLY A 1209 14.98 16.88 -25.36
N ARG A 1210 16.09 16.41 -25.93
CA ARG A 1210 17.43 16.95 -25.69
C ARG A 1210 17.57 18.39 -26.23
N CYS A 1211 17.08 18.64 -27.44
CA CYS A 1211 17.07 19.95 -28.07
C CYS A 1211 16.24 20.94 -27.25
N LEU A 1212 14.96 20.63 -27.03
CA LEU A 1212 14.03 21.49 -26.31
C LEU A 1212 14.56 21.91 -24.92
N ARG A 1213 15.12 20.96 -24.16
CA ARG A 1213 15.57 21.24 -22.78
C ARG A 1213 16.86 22.04 -22.73
N SER A 1214 17.79 21.77 -23.63
CA SER A 1214 19.04 22.52 -23.73
C SER A 1214 18.77 23.98 -24.07
N GLU A 1215 17.89 24.25 -25.05
CA GLU A 1215 17.58 25.61 -25.47
C GLU A 1215 16.81 26.41 -24.40
N ILE A 1216 15.89 25.76 -23.67
CA ILE A 1216 15.23 26.39 -22.52
C ILE A 1216 16.25 26.73 -21.42
N LYS A 1217 17.20 25.83 -21.11
CA LYS A 1217 18.22 26.07 -20.08
C LYS A 1217 19.12 27.26 -20.44
N LYS A 1218 19.47 27.43 -21.71
CA LYS A 1218 20.25 28.59 -22.19
C LYS A 1218 19.49 29.92 -22.03
N ARG A 1219 18.19 29.93 -22.35
CA ARG A 1219 17.37 31.15 -22.37
C ARG A 1219 16.74 31.54 -21.03
N GLN A 1220 16.71 30.64 -20.03
CA GLN A 1220 15.97 30.87 -18.78
C GLN A 1220 16.44 32.12 -18.01
N TRP A 1221 17.75 32.39 -17.98
CA TRP A 1221 18.31 33.55 -17.28
C TRP A 1221 17.96 34.87 -17.98
N GLN A 1222 18.13 34.91 -19.31
CA GLN A 1222 17.71 36.05 -20.13
C GLN A 1222 16.22 36.35 -19.93
N ARG A 1223 15.37 35.31 -19.93
CA ARG A 1223 13.93 35.50 -19.74
C ARG A 1223 13.58 36.05 -18.36
N CYS A 1224 14.27 35.61 -17.30
CA CYS A 1224 14.10 36.19 -15.97
C CYS A 1224 14.57 37.65 -15.93
N ALA A 1225 15.69 37.98 -16.57
CA ALA A 1225 16.21 39.34 -16.64
C ALA A 1225 15.21 40.30 -17.31
N GLU A 1226 14.66 39.92 -18.47
CA GLU A 1226 13.60 40.70 -19.16
C GLU A 1226 12.40 41.03 -18.26
N ILE A 1227 11.98 40.07 -17.44
CA ILE A 1227 10.86 40.24 -16.50
C ILE A 1227 11.26 41.15 -15.34
N ASN A 1228 12.46 40.95 -14.81
CA ASN A 1228 13.00 41.75 -13.70
C ASN A 1228 13.19 43.21 -14.12
N ASP A 1229 13.75 43.49 -15.29
CA ASP A 1229 13.95 44.85 -15.80
C ASP A 1229 12.61 45.60 -15.92
N ARG A 1230 11.56 44.93 -16.43
CA ARG A 1230 10.20 45.51 -16.48
C ARG A 1230 9.61 45.79 -15.09
N ARG A 1231 9.93 44.97 -14.08
CA ARG A 1231 9.49 45.20 -12.68
C ARG A 1231 10.26 46.36 -12.06
N MET A 1232 11.58 46.38 -12.23
CA MET A 1232 12.45 47.45 -11.72
C MET A 1232 12.06 48.80 -12.31
N ASN A 1233 11.82 48.87 -13.63
CA ASN A 1233 11.38 50.10 -14.30
C ASN A 1233 10.04 50.63 -13.75
N ARG A 1234 9.06 49.75 -13.47
CA ARG A 1234 7.79 50.18 -12.84
C ARG A 1234 8.03 50.73 -11.43
N TRP A 1235 8.81 50.00 -10.64
CA TRP A 1235 9.12 50.39 -9.27
C TRP A 1235 9.95 51.67 -9.13
N MET A 1236 10.81 51.97 -10.11
CA MET A 1236 11.56 53.23 -10.19
C MET A 1236 10.67 54.39 -10.64
N LYS A 1237 9.63 54.12 -11.44
CA LYS A 1237 8.62 55.11 -11.86
C LYS A 1237 7.53 55.36 -10.81
N GLY A 1238 7.53 54.63 -9.69
CA GLY A 1238 6.52 54.74 -8.63
C GLY A 1238 5.19 54.06 -8.95
N GLU A 1239 5.15 53.21 -9.97
CA GLU A 1239 3.97 52.42 -10.41
C GLU A 1239 3.82 51.07 -9.69
#